data_AF-A0A7K7DJ96-F1
#
_entry.id   AF-A0A7K7DJ96-F1
#
_cell.length_a   1.000
_cell.length_b   1.000
_cell.length_c   1.000
_cell.angle_alpha   90.00
_cell.angle_beta   90.00
_cell.angle_gamma   90.00
#
_symmetry.space_group_name_H-M   'P 1'
#
loop_
_entity.id
_entity.type
_entity.pdbx_description
1 polymer ?
#
loop_
_entity_poly.entity_id
_entity_poly.type
_entity_poly.pdbx_seq_one_letter_code
_entity_poly.pdbx_strand_id
1 'polypeptide(L)'
;HFPAMASDSGDRLATLKRCLSVLRDARNDSEQFAALLLVTKAVRAGEVDAKTRRQIFNAIGFTFPTRLLISQQPPADCPPHTFRALGLTLLACFCTDPELAGHSQILNKIPTFNDVLLSPCDPDCTSMVDDVYQCLSAVLATARGPRELVTKGTVSALCQAYLNGGHGSERALTLLVGLLAVAEAKCWQRDAPQLLAVLSKLSSDFLKAEDMTKFELCEVLPRFIPLSYPLTENSQGSDCLCRLYKGLADVLGSKLSQSQRDPALKLAASLVQACGAEWIPAGSAGSKFLALLVNLACVEVRLTLEEPDPLEVEGKKEVVTACYVLMEMGIQECLREENPLLENVQKLQLMRIMEEAFGAVIFYLIQVKQEELQDPFIFASVRVLGAWMAEETSSLKQEICELLPFLVDYASKLFKEGSPAVSLPQAELVSTKGSALPQDALRFLLPAFCHLTAEDKPRDILIAEGAPALLCEYFLQQWEVLTSESTAPAPLTSTEMSLQTMCGIFLNLVVTAPDLVRRDKTFSSLMDVLLKSLPLLLPQKHHLVLAANIATLGLMMARILAGSAALQGTQRAKEFFGAAVRFLSEAHVAQADPGRDGLALAVSPAYASAWDDIAELWFLGMQAWAGCVPLLPWLPHTALQARWLQGMAQLLSQVAPASVDCELVTAFQAVLVELARASQQCRDVIVSHHGMEWANLYGMAALEQCLAEQ
;
A
#
# COMPACT_ATOMS: atom_id res chain seq x y z
N HIS A 1 -3.98 24.22 -68.06
CA HIS A 1 -4.93 25.24 -67.59
C HIS A 1 -5.93 24.62 -66.60
N PHE A 2 -5.65 24.76 -65.32
CA PHE A 2 -6.63 24.94 -64.24
C PHE A 2 -5.95 25.93 -63.29
N PRO A 3 -6.55 27.10 -63.00
CA PRO A 3 -5.86 28.16 -62.27
C PRO A 3 -5.81 27.86 -60.76
N ALA A 4 -4.76 28.40 -60.15
CA ALA A 4 -4.36 28.25 -58.77
C ALA A 4 -5.40 28.80 -57.77
N MET A 5 -5.68 28.03 -56.73
CA MET A 5 -6.41 28.43 -55.51
C MET A 5 -5.54 29.23 -54.50
N ALA A 6 -4.39 29.78 -54.92
CA ALA A 6 -3.40 30.37 -54.00
C ALA A 6 -3.63 31.86 -53.66
N SER A 7 -4.55 32.57 -54.32
CA SER A 7 -4.75 34.02 -54.10
C SER A 7 -5.70 34.37 -52.95
N ASP A 8 -6.52 33.42 -52.48
CA ASP A 8 -7.58 33.68 -51.49
C ASP A 8 -7.06 33.64 -50.03
N SER A 9 -5.96 32.93 -49.75
CA SER A 9 -5.42 32.79 -48.39
C SER A 9 -4.63 34.01 -47.90
N GLY A 10 -3.89 34.69 -48.79
CA GLY A 10 -3.09 35.87 -48.45
C GLY A 10 -3.94 37.11 -48.12
N ASP A 11 -5.07 37.29 -48.81
CA ASP A 11 -5.97 38.44 -48.65
C ASP A 11 -6.81 38.33 -47.37
N ARG A 12 -7.20 37.09 -47.00
CA ARG A 12 -7.88 36.79 -45.73
C ARG A 12 -7.00 37.08 -44.51
N LEU A 13 -5.70 36.75 -44.55
CA LEU A 13 -4.77 37.02 -43.45
C LEU A 13 -4.51 38.53 -43.27
N ALA A 14 -4.42 39.28 -44.37
CA ALA A 14 -4.29 40.74 -44.33
C ALA A 14 -5.56 41.40 -43.76
N THR A 15 -6.73 40.89 -44.14
CA THR A 15 -8.03 41.31 -43.61
C THR A 15 -8.13 41.03 -42.11
N LEU A 16 -7.74 39.84 -41.66
CA LEU A 16 -7.71 39.49 -40.25
C LEU A 16 -6.79 40.40 -39.42
N LYS A 17 -5.58 40.72 -39.92
CA LYS A 17 -4.68 41.65 -39.23
C LYS A 17 -5.30 43.04 -39.04
N ARG A 18 -6.05 43.54 -40.03
CA ARG A 18 -6.81 44.80 -39.91
C ARG A 18 -7.96 44.68 -38.92
N CYS A 19 -8.70 43.57 -38.91
CA CYS A 19 -9.75 43.35 -37.92
C CYS A 19 -9.17 43.28 -36.50
N LEU A 20 -8.01 42.65 -36.31
CA LEU A 20 -7.31 42.58 -35.02
C LEU A 20 -6.77 43.94 -34.55
N SER A 21 -6.32 44.81 -35.46
CA SER A 21 -5.93 46.17 -35.07
C SER A 21 -7.14 46.99 -34.62
N VAL A 22 -8.25 46.92 -35.37
CA VAL A 22 -9.52 47.58 -35.00
C VAL A 22 -10.02 47.08 -33.64
N LEU A 23 -9.89 45.78 -33.36
CA LEU A 23 -10.28 45.20 -32.08
C LEU A 23 -9.41 45.68 -30.90
N ARG A 24 -8.11 45.90 -31.12
CA ARG A 24 -7.20 46.46 -30.11
C ARG A 24 -7.41 47.95 -29.87
N ASP A 25 -7.76 48.69 -30.92
CA ASP A 25 -7.92 50.15 -30.89
C ASP A 25 -9.33 50.58 -30.44
N ALA A 26 -10.26 49.64 -30.27
CA ALA A 26 -11.62 49.88 -29.82
C ALA A 26 -11.67 50.52 -28.41
N ARG A 27 -12.43 51.61 -28.28
CA ARG A 27 -12.44 52.48 -27.09
C ARG A 27 -13.57 52.17 -26.11
N ASN A 28 -14.60 51.45 -26.56
CA ASN A 28 -15.77 51.08 -25.77
C ASN A 28 -16.26 49.67 -26.16
N ASP A 29 -17.10 49.07 -25.31
CA ASP A 29 -17.56 47.69 -25.49
C ASP A 29 -18.39 47.50 -26.77
N SER A 30 -19.08 48.54 -27.26
CA SER A 30 -19.81 48.52 -28.54
C SER A 30 -18.87 48.42 -29.75
N GLU A 31 -17.77 49.18 -29.75
CA GLU A 31 -16.71 49.09 -30.76
C GLU A 31 -15.99 47.74 -30.69
N GLN A 32 -15.74 47.21 -29.48
CA GLN A 32 -15.14 45.88 -29.29
C GLN A 32 -16.05 44.78 -29.84
N PHE A 33 -17.36 44.87 -29.59
CA PHE A 33 -18.33 43.91 -30.11
C PHE A 33 -18.45 43.96 -31.64
N ALA A 34 -18.52 45.16 -32.22
CA ALA A 34 -18.54 45.34 -33.68
C ALA A 34 -17.26 44.80 -34.33
N ALA A 35 -16.09 45.05 -33.73
CA ALA A 35 -14.82 44.53 -34.19
C ALA A 35 -14.74 42.99 -34.08
N LEU A 36 -15.29 42.41 -33.01
CA LEU A 36 -15.37 40.96 -32.82
C LEU A 36 -16.23 40.30 -33.90
N LEU A 37 -17.38 40.90 -34.26
CA LEU A 37 -18.24 40.43 -35.35
C LEU A 37 -17.54 40.49 -36.72
N LEU A 38 -16.65 41.45 -36.93
CA LEU A 38 -15.82 41.50 -38.14
C LEU A 38 -14.79 40.35 -38.15
N VAL A 39 -14.19 40.03 -37.00
CA VAL A 39 -13.27 38.89 -36.86
C VAL A 39 -13.98 37.56 -37.15
N THR A 40 -15.18 37.34 -36.60
CA THR A 40 -15.95 36.09 -36.83
C THR A 40 -16.50 35.97 -38.26
N LYS A 41 -16.67 37.09 -38.99
CA LYS A 41 -16.98 37.09 -40.42
C LYS A 41 -15.75 36.83 -41.29
N ALA A 42 -14.59 37.35 -40.89
CA ALA A 42 -13.35 37.21 -41.64
C ALA A 42 -12.75 35.80 -41.51
N VAL A 43 -13.07 35.07 -40.43
CA VAL A 43 -12.46 33.78 -40.11
C VAL A 43 -13.51 32.81 -39.56
N ARG A 44 -13.63 31.63 -40.17
CA ARG A 44 -14.48 30.55 -39.66
C ARG A 44 -13.78 29.76 -38.55
N ALA A 45 -14.50 29.42 -37.49
CA ALA A 45 -13.94 28.76 -36.29
C ALA A 45 -13.18 27.45 -36.57
N GLY A 46 -13.54 26.70 -37.62
CA GLY A 46 -12.86 25.46 -38.02
C GLY A 46 -11.62 25.63 -38.91
N GLU A 47 -11.33 26.85 -39.38
CA GLU A 47 -10.24 27.14 -40.33
C GLU A 47 -9.04 27.86 -39.68
N VAL A 48 -9.06 28.04 -38.36
CA VAL A 48 -8.09 28.86 -37.61
C VAL A 48 -7.00 27.99 -37.01
N ASP A 49 -5.73 28.27 -37.33
CA ASP A 49 -4.60 27.63 -36.66
C ASP A 49 -4.42 28.12 -35.21
N ALA A 50 -3.70 27.34 -34.39
CA ALA A 50 -3.51 27.66 -32.97
C ALA A 50 -2.85 29.04 -32.76
N LYS A 51 -1.92 29.42 -33.64
CA LYS A 51 -1.22 30.71 -33.60
C LYS A 51 -2.18 31.88 -33.83
N THR A 52 -3.10 31.76 -34.77
CA THR A 52 -4.09 32.78 -35.08
C THR A 52 -5.13 32.89 -33.97
N ARG A 53 -5.58 31.75 -33.38
CA ARG A 53 -6.45 31.77 -32.19
C ARG A 53 -5.80 32.52 -31.03
N ARG A 54 -4.51 32.24 -30.75
CA ARG A 54 -3.73 32.96 -29.73
C ARG A 54 -3.66 34.47 -29.99
N GLN A 55 -3.49 34.88 -31.25
CA GLN A 55 -3.48 36.30 -31.64
C GLN A 55 -4.83 36.99 -31.43
N ILE A 56 -5.93 36.29 -31.73
CA ILE A 56 -7.29 36.75 -31.47
C ILE A 56 -7.49 36.91 -29.95
N PHE A 57 -7.12 35.91 -29.15
CA PHE A 57 -7.24 35.97 -27.69
C PHE A 57 -6.41 37.11 -27.08
N ASN A 58 -5.19 37.33 -27.57
CA ASN A 58 -4.35 38.45 -27.14
C ASN A 58 -4.92 39.82 -27.54
N ALA A 59 -5.69 39.90 -28.64
CA ALA A 59 -6.33 41.15 -29.06
C ALA A 59 -7.59 41.47 -28.27
N ILE A 60 -8.36 40.45 -27.85
CA ILE A 60 -9.58 40.62 -27.03
C ILE A 60 -9.20 40.90 -25.56
N GLY A 61 -8.27 40.12 -25.00
CA GLY A 61 -7.92 40.14 -23.59
C GLY A 61 -9.02 39.59 -22.66
N PHE A 62 -8.70 39.44 -21.38
CA PHE A 62 -9.64 38.88 -20.38
C PHE A 62 -10.64 39.92 -19.82
N THR A 63 -10.34 41.21 -19.96
CA THR A 63 -11.13 42.28 -19.36
C THR A 63 -12.50 42.41 -20.02
N PHE A 64 -12.57 42.28 -21.35
CA PHE A 64 -13.82 42.38 -22.10
C PHE A 64 -14.81 41.24 -21.78
N PRO A 65 -14.44 39.94 -21.88
CA PRO A 65 -15.32 38.85 -21.43
C PRO A 65 -15.73 38.97 -19.96
N THR A 66 -14.83 39.45 -19.09
CA THR A 66 -15.15 39.67 -17.68
C THR A 66 -16.23 40.74 -17.49
N ARG A 67 -16.18 41.85 -18.23
CA ARG A 67 -17.22 42.89 -18.17
C ARG A 67 -18.55 42.36 -18.69
N LEU A 68 -18.54 41.58 -19.77
CA LEU A 68 -19.74 40.94 -20.33
C LEU A 68 -20.42 40.01 -19.31
N LEU A 69 -19.66 39.25 -18.52
CA LEU A 69 -20.20 38.38 -17.46
C LEU A 69 -20.86 39.14 -16.31
N ILE A 70 -20.41 40.35 -16.00
CA ILE A 70 -20.88 41.16 -14.86
C ILE A 70 -21.99 42.14 -15.28
N SER A 71 -22.15 42.39 -16.58
CA SER A 71 -23.10 43.37 -17.10
C SER A 71 -24.56 43.02 -16.74
N GLN A 72 -25.21 43.88 -15.95
CA GLN A 72 -26.61 43.73 -15.52
C GLN A 72 -27.60 44.59 -16.33
N GLN A 73 -27.12 45.42 -17.26
CA GLN A 73 -27.94 46.36 -18.03
C GLN A 73 -27.82 46.08 -19.54
N PRO A 74 -28.62 45.13 -20.08
CA PRO A 74 -28.76 44.99 -21.53
C PRO A 74 -29.48 46.21 -22.12
N PRO A 75 -29.23 46.57 -23.40
CA PRO A 75 -30.06 47.53 -24.12
C PRO A 75 -31.54 47.14 -24.06
N ALA A 76 -32.44 48.12 -24.11
CA ALA A 76 -33.87 47.86 -24.27
C ALA A 76 -34.08 46.94 -25.49
N ASP A 77 -34.88 45.88 -25.34
CA ASP A 77 -35.12 44.77 -26.29
C ASP A 77 -34.08 43.61 -26.32
N CYS A 78 -33.05 43.60 -25.48
CA CYS A 78 -32.14 42.44 -25.35
C CYS A 78 -32.47 41.55 -24.13
N PRO A 79 -32.55 40.21 -24.30
CA PRO A 79 -32.71 39.29 -23.18
C PRO A 79 -31.59 39.44 -22.13
N PRO A 80 -31.90 39.28 -20.82
CA PRO A 80 -30.95 39.52 -19.71
C PRO A 80 -29.70 38.65 -19.76
N HIS A 81 -29.73 37.51 -20.43
CA HIS A 81 -28.63 36.55 -20.49
C HIS A 81 -27.69 36.72 -21.68
N THR A 82 -28.01 37.57 -22.65
CA THR A 82 -27.29 37.64 -23.94
C THR A 82 -25.81 38.02 -23.77
N PHE A 83 -25.50 39.02 -22.95
CA PHE A 83 -24.11 39.42 -22.69
C PHE A 83 -23.35 38.37 -21.87
N ARG A 84 -24.02 37.76 -20.88
CA ARG A 84 -23.43 36.67 -20.10
C ARG A 84 -23.10 35.48 -20.99
N ALA A 85 -24.00 35.10 -21.89
CA ALA A 85 -23.78 34.02 -22.85
C ALA A 85 -22.58 34.30 -23.75
N LEU A 86 -22.52 35.49 -24.37
CA LEU A 86 -21.39 35.89 -25.19
C LEU A 86 -20.07 35.88 -24.40
N GLY A 87 -20.09 36.37 -23.15
CA GLY A 87 -18.93 36.33 -22.25
C GLY A 87 -18.45 34.90 -22.00
N LEU A 88 -19.36 33.97 -21.74
CA LEU A 88 -19.05 32.55 -21.55
C LEU A 88 -18.52 31.91 -22.84
N THR A 89 -19.14 32.15 -23.99
CA THR A 89 -18.68 31.64 -25.28
C THR A 89 -17.25 32.09 -25.59
N LEU A 90 -16.91 33.36 -25.30
CA LEU A 90 -15.55 33.86 -25.46
C LEU A 90 -14.56 33.14 -24.53
N LEU A 91 -14.91 32.92 -23.26
CA LEU A 91 -14.06 32.19 -22.33
C LEU A 91 -13.92 30.72 -22.71
N ALA A 92 -14.99 30.08 -23.19
CA ALA A 92 -14.97 28.71 -23.70
C ALA A 92 -14.04 28.60 -24.92
N CYS A 93 -14.09 29.58 -25.82
CA CYS A 93 -13.12 29.69 -26.92
C CYS A 93 -11.69 29.80 -26.39
N PHE A 94 -11.43 30.65 -25.40
CA PHE A 94 -10.08 30.83 -24.83
C PHE A 94 -9.56 29.53 -24.22
N CYS A 95 -10.43 28.78 -23.55
CA CYS A 95 -10.14 27.48 -22.95
C CYS A 95 -9.77 26.38 -23.95
N THR A 96 -9.94 26.59 -25.27
CA THR A 96 -9.39 25.68 -26.30
C THR A 96 -7.86 25.73 -26.39
N ASP A 97 -7.22 26.75 -25.81
CA ASP A 97 -5.77 26.83 -25.60
C ASP A 97 -5.43 26.40 -24.15
N PRO A 98 -4.66 25.32 -23.94
CA PRO A 98 -4.35 24.80 -22.60
C PRO A 98 -3.63 25.80 -21.68
N GLU A 99 -2.81 26.70 -22.22
CA GLU A 99 -2.12 27.71 -21.40
C GLU A 99 -3.09 28.79 -20.92
N LEU A 100 -4.07 29.16 -21.74
CA LEU A 100 -5.12 30.11 -21.35
C LEU A 100 -6.13 29.48 -20.40
N ALA A 101 -6.47 28.20 -20.57
CA ALA A 101 -7.34 27.47 -19.64
C ALA A 101 -6.76 27.45 -18.22
N GLY A 102 -5.44 27.33 -18.09
CA GLY A 102 -4.71 27.35 -16.82
C GLY A 102 -4.43 28.76 -16.28
N HIS A 103 -4.82 29.82 -17.01
CA HIS A 103 -4.53 31.20 -16.64
C HIS A 103 -5.35 31.67 -15.45
N SER A 104 -4.77 32.49 -14.57
CA SER A 104 -5.42 32.98 -13.33
C SER A 104 -6.76 33.67 -13.57
N GLN A 105 -6.91 34.34 -14.71
CA GLN A 105 -8.16 34.99 -15.10
C GLN A 105 -9.29 34.00 -15.37
N ILE A 106 -9.02 32.82 -15.96
CA ILE A 106 -10.02 31.75 -16.09
C ILE A 106 -10.29 31.11 -14.73
N LEU A 107 -9.24 30.76 -14.00
CA LEU A 107 -9.36 30.10 -12.69
C LEU A 107 -10.19 30.94 -11.70
N ASN A 108 -10.10 32.27 -11.76
CA ASN A 108 -10.90 33.17 -10.91
C ASN A 108 -12.39 33.22 -11.28
N LYS A 109 -12.78 32.69 -12.44
CA LYS A 109 -14.18 32.61 -12.90
C LYS A 109 -14.84 31.26 -12.60
N ILE A 110 -14.10 30.29 -12.04
CA ILE A 110 -14.67 29.01 -11.60
C ILE A 110 -15.94 29.17 -10.74
N PRO A 111 -16.01 30.08 -9.74
CA PRO A 111 -17.24 30.26 -8.96
C PRO A 111 -18.41 30.71 -9.84
N THR A 112 -18.18 31.62 -10.78
CA THR A 112 -19.20 32.07 -11.74
C THR A 112 -19.66 30.93 -12.66
N PHE A 113 -18.75 30.02 -13.04
CA PHE A 113 -19.10 28.82 -13.80
C PHE A 113 -19.99 27.89 -12.98
N ASN A 114 -19.64 27.66 -11.71
CA ASN A 114 -20.45 26.85 -10.79
C ASN A 114 -21.85 27.46 -10.62
N ASP A 115 -21.97 28.79 -10.48
CA ASP A 115 -23.26 29.48 -10.36
C ASP A 115 -24.16 29.28 -11.60
N VAL A 116 -23.58 29.22 -12.81
CA VAL A 116 -24.32 28.91 -14.04
C VAL A 116 -24.89 27.50 -13.99
N LEU A 117 -24.09 26.52 -13.54
CA LEU A 117 -24.54 25.12 -13.44
C LEU A 117 -25.66 24.92 -12.41
N LEU A 118 -25.67 25.73 -11.35
CA LEU A 118 -26.66 25.66 -10.27
C LEU A 118 -27.94 26.45 -10.56
N SER A 119 -27.88 27.39 -11.51
CA SER A 119 -29.05 28.21 -11.87
C SER A 119 -30.07 27.38 -12.65
N PRO A 120 -31.38 27.55 -12.41
CA PRO A 120 -32.41 26.89 -13.23
C PRO A 120 -32.25 27.32 -14.70
N CYS A 121 -32.12 26.33 -15.58
CA CYS A 121 -31.85 26.56 -16.99
C CYS A 121 -33.15 26.73 -17.77
N ASP A 122 -33.40 27.93 -18.30
CA ASP A 122 -34.37 28.11 -19.38
C ASP A 122 -33.86 27.44 -20.67
N PRO A 123 -34.74 26.99 -21.59
CA PRO A 123 -34.34 26.35 -22.85
C PRO A 123 -33.34 27.17 -23.67
N ASP A 124 -33.47 28.50 -23.61
CA ASP A 124 -32.62 29.47 -24.31
C ASP A 124 -31.21 29.62 -23.71
N CYS A 125 -30.97 29.06 -22.52
CA CYS A 125 -29.72 29.17 -21.77
C CYS A 125 -28.80 27.94 -21.88
N THR A 126 -29.19 26.92 -22.64
CA THR A 126 -28.45 25.65 -22.81
C THR A 126 -27.03 25.84 -23.35
N SER A 127 -26.85 26.77 -24.30
CA SER A 127 -25.52 27.13 -24.84
C SER A 127 -24.54 27.61 -23.77
N MET A 128 -25.01 28.36 -22.78
CA MET A 128 -24.17 28.84 -21.67
C MET A 128 -23.67 27.69 -20.79
N VAL A 129 -24.53 26.70 -20.55
CA VAL A 129 -24.17 25.50 -19.79
C VAL A 129 -23.12 24.69 -20.56
N ASP A 130 -23.25 24.59 -21.89
CA ASP A 130 -22.29 23.88 -22.73
C ASP A 130 -20.91 24.55 -22.75
N ASP A 131 -20.88 25.88 -22.84
CA ASP A 131 -19.67 26.71 -22.74
C ASP A 131 -18.99 26.56 -21.36
N VAL A 132 -19.78 26.51 -20.29
CA VAL A 132 -19.27 26.29 -18.93
C VAL A 132 -18.63 24.91 -18.79
N TYR A 133 -19.30 23.86 -19.24
CA TYR A 133 -18.70 22.52 -19.21
C TYR A 133 -17.41 22.46 -20.03
N GLN A 134 -17.34 23.12 -21.19
CA GLN A 134 -16.11 23.22 -21.97
C GLN A 134 -14.99 23.92 -21.19
N CYS A 135 -15.29 25.03 -20.50
CA CYS A 135 -14.33 25.70 -19.64
C CYS A 135 -13.83 24.79 -18.51
N LEU A 136 -14.73 24.12 -17.80
CA LEU A 136 -14.37 23.24 -16.68
C LEU A 136 -13.57 22.03 -17.13
N SER A 137 -13.91 21.40 -18.27
CA SER A 137 -13.14 20.31 -18.87
C SER A 137 -11.73 20.75 -19.26
N ALA A 138 -11.60 21.94 -19.87
CA ALA A 138 -10.30 22.49 -20.22
C ALA A 138 -9.46 22.81 -18.99
N VAL A 139 -10.06 23.39 -17.95
CA VAL A 139 -9.38 23.66 -16.67
C VAL A 139 -8.91 22.35 -16.05
N LEU A 140 -9.76 21.31 -15.99
CA LEU A 140 -9.43 20.00 -15.44
C LEU A 140 -8.19 19.38 -16.11
N ALA A 141 -8.01 19.59 -17.41
CA ALA A 141 -6.86 19.11 -18.17
C ALA A 141 -5.54 19.85 -17.88
N THR A 142 -5.54 20.89 -17.03
CA THR A 142 -4.32 21.65 -16.68
C THR A 142 -3.69 21.18 -15.38
N ALA A 143 -2.38 21.39 -15.21
CA ALA A 143 -1.65 20.94 -14.02
C ALA A 143 -2.15 21.55 -12.68
N ARG A 144 -2.72 22.76 -12.71
CA ARG A 144 -3.25 23.45 -11.52
C ARG A 144 -4.76 23.36 -11.38
N GLY A 145 -5.46 23.03 -12.45
CA GLY A 145 -6.92 23.08 -12.53
C GLY A 145 -7.66 22.20 -11.54
N PRO A 146 -7.35 20.88 -11.41
CA PRO A 146 -8.05 20.01 -10.48
C PRO A 146 -8.07 20.56 -9.05
N ARG A 147 -6.93 21.07 -8.56
CA ARG A 147 -6.83 21.70 -7.24
C ARG A 147 -7.73 22.93 -7.10
N GLU A 148 -7.74 23.80 -8.11
CA GLU A 148 -8.53 25.03 -8.11
C GLU A 148 -10.03 24.73 -8.18
N LEU A 149 -10.44 23.75 -9.00
CA LEU A 149 -11.83 23.29 -9.13
C LEU A 149 -12.37 22.77 -7.79
N VAL A 150 -11.61 21.89 -7.12
CA VAL A 150 -11.96 21.36 -5.80
C VAL A 150 -12.02 22.48 -4.74
N THR A 151 -11.01 23.37 -4.72
CA THR A 151 -10.96 24.46 -3.72
C THR A 151 -12.12 25.45 -3.88
N LYS A 152 -12.59 25.66 -5.12
CA LYS A 152 -13.63 26.64 -5.46
C LYS A 152 -15.03 26.04 -5.54
N GLY A 153 -15.24 24.84 -5.00
CA GLY A 153 -16.58 24.25 -4.81
C GLY A 153 -17.19 23.63 -6.07
N THR A 154 -16.39 23.34 -7.11
CA THR A 154 -16.91 22.76 -8.35
C THR A 154 -17.45 21.34 -8.15
N VAL A 155 -16.87 20.54 -7.25
CA VAL A 155 -17.36 19.18 -6.96
C VAL A 155 -18.82 19.22 -6.51
N SER A 156 -19.13 20.03 -5.50
CA SER A 156 -20.50 20.26 -5.00
C SER A 156 -21.47 20.69 -6.12
N ALA A 157 -21.04 21.64 -6.96
CA ALA A 157 -21.85 22.14 -8.06
C ALA A 157 -22.15 21.06 -9.12
N LEU A 158 -21.15 20.25 -9.48
CA LEU A 158 -21.33 19.14 -10.42
C LEU A 158 -22.21 18.03 -9.83
N CYS A 159 -22.06 17.71 -8.55
CA CYS A 159 -22.92 16.75 -7.87
C CYS A 159 -24.39 17.20 -7.93
N GLN A 160 -24.67 18.46 -7.62
CA GLN A 160 -26.03 19.00 -7.69
C GLN A 160 -26.55 19.02 -9.13
N ALA A 161 -25.75 19.45 -10.10
CA ALA A 161 -26.14 19.45 -11.52
C ALA A 161 -26.51 18.04 -12.02
N TYR A 162 -25.74 17.03 -11.64
CA TYR A 162 -26.03 15.62 -11.97
C TYR A 162 -27.29 15.10 -11.27
N LEU A 163 -27.47 15.42 -9.97
CA LEU A 163 -28.63 14.97 -9.20
C LEU A 163 -29.93 15.58 -9.73
N ASN A 164 -29.90 16.85 -10.15
CA ASN A 164 -31.05 17.56 -10.72
C ASN A 164 -31.50 16.99 -12.09
N GLY A 165 -30.62 16.29 -12.82
CA GLY A 165 -30.97 15.63 -14.08
C GLY A 165 -31.32 16.58 -15.24
N GLY A 166 -30.80 17.81 -15.23
CA GLY A 166 -31.00 18.80 -16.29
C GLY A 166 -30.07 18.62 -17.51
N HIS A 167 -30.09 19.59 -18.43
CA HIS A 167 -29.21 19.61 -19.61
C HIS A 167 -27.73 19.46 -19.21
N GLY A 168 -27.04 18.50 -19.82
CA GLY A 168 -25.62 18.24 -19.56
C GLY A 168 -25.31 17.47 -18.27
N SER A 169 -26.28 16.79 -17.66
CA SER A 169 -26.06 15.90 -16.50
C SER A 169 -24.91 14.91 -16.73
N GLU A 170 -24.84 14.29 -17.90
CA GLU A 170 -23.78 13.34 -18.27
C GLU A 170 -22.39 14.00 -18.33
N ARG A 171 -22.34 15.28 -18.73
CA ARG A 171 -21.09 16.05 -18.73
C ARG A 171 -20.66 16.36 -17.29
N ALA A 172 -21.61 16.61 -16.38
CA ALA A 172 -21.30 16.77 -14.96
C ALA A 172 -20.70 15.47 -14.37
N LEU A 173 -21.32 14.32 -14.67
CA LEU A 173 -20.82 13.02 -14.25
C LEU A 173 -19.42 12.74 -14.80
N THR A 174 -19.18 13.01 -16.08
CA THR A 174 -17.87 12.85 -16.73
C THR A 174 -16.79 13.71 -16.05
N LEU A 175 -17.11 14.96 -15.71
CA LEU A 175 -16.19 15.84 -14.99
C LEU A 175 -15.93 15.39 -13.55
N LEU A 176 -16.96 14.88 -12.85
CA LEU A 176 -16.78 14.29 -11.52
C LEU A 176 -15.84 13.09 -11.57
N VAL A 177 -16.02 12.19 -12.54
CA VAL A 177 -15.13 11.05 -12.76
C VAL A 177 -13.69 11.52 -12.98
N GLY A 178 -13.48 12.53 -13.83
CA GLY A 178 -12.15 13.08 -14.07
C GLY A 178 -11.52 13.78 -12.86
N LEU A 179 -12.33 14.48 -12.04
CA LEU A 179 -11.86 15.08 -10.79
C LEU A 179 -11.48 14.02 -9.75
N LEU A 180 -12.31 12.99 -9.59
CA LEU A 180 -12.05 11.88 -8.66
C LEU A 180 -10.80 11.09 -9.09
N ALA A 181 -10.58 10.90 -10.39
CA ALA A 181 -9.37 10.25 -10.90
C ALA A 181 -8.05 10.96 -10.52
N VAL A 182 -8.08 12.28 -10.30
CA VAL A 182 -6.86 13.09 -10.04
C VAL A 182 -6.78 13.58 -8.59
N ALA A 183 -7.92 13.78 -7.93
CA ALA A 183 -8.01 14.48 -6.65
C ALA A 183 -8.98 13.81 -5.64
N GLU A 184 -9.21 12.50 -5.75
CA GLU A 184 -10.12 11.69 -4.90
C GLU A 184 -10.16 12.14 -3.43
N ALA A 185 -9.03 12.03 -2.72
CA ALA A 185 -8.98 12.31 -1.29
C ALA A 185 -9.43 13.72 -0.92
N LYS A 186 -9.08 14.72 -1.74
CA LYS A 186 -9.49 16.12 -1.52
C LYS A 186 -10.96 16.35 -1.83
N CYS A 187 -11.50 15.66 -2.83
CA CYS A 187 -12.92 15.70 -3.15
C CYS A 187 -13.75 15.14 -1.99
N TRP A 188 -13.40 13.93 -1.51
CA TRP A 188 -14.10 13.28 -0.40
C TRP A 188 -13.94 14.02 0.92
N GLN A 189 -12.77 14.58 1.21
CA GLN A 189 -12.57 15.38 2.42
C GLN A 189 -13.48 16.61 2.49
N ARG A 190 -13.79 17.24 1.35
CA ARG A 190 -14.54 18.51 1.31
C ARG A 190 -16.04 18.32 1.06
N ASP A 191 -16.39 17.41 0.17
CA ASP A 191 -17.72 17.31 -0.42
C ASP A 191 -18.33 15.90 -0.26
N ALA A 192 -17.92 15.15 0.78
CA ALA A 192 -18.41 13.79 1.07
C ALA A 192 -19.95 13.65 1.01
N PRO A 193 -20.76 14.56 1.62
CA PRO A 193 -22.21 14.41 1.60
C PRO A 193 -22.80 14.47 0.19
N GLN A 194 -22.28 15.35 -0.66
CA GLN A 194 -22.74 15.50 -2.05
C GLN A 194 -22.28 14.31 -2.91
N LEU A 195 -21.06 13.81 -2.69
CA LEU A 195 -20.56 12.62 -3.37
C LEU A 195 -21.32 11.35 -2.95
N LEU A 196 -21.67 11.20 -1.67
CA LEU A 196 -22.54 10.13 -1.18
C LEU A 196 -23.94 10.18 -1.80
N ALA A 197 -24.50 11.37 -2.01
CA ALA A 197 -25.78 11.51 -2.70
C ALA A 197 -25.69 11.04 -4.16
N VAL A 198 -24.61 11.37 -4.86
CA VAL A 198 -24.35 10.86 -6.22
C VAL A 198 -24.16 9.34 -6.23
N LEU A 199 -23.35 8.79 -5.33
CA LEU A 199 -23.15 7.34 -5.18
C LEU A 199 -24.47 6.62 -4.85
N SER A 200 -25.33 7.23 -4.05
CA SER A 200 -26.65 6.67 -3.74
C SER A 200 -27.57 6.64 -4.96
N LYS A 201 -27.51 7.63 -5.84
CA LYS A 201 -28.24 7.63 -7.12
C LYS A 201 -27.67 6.55 -8.04
N LEU A 202 -26.36 6.56 -8.29
CA LEU A 202 -25.68 5.59 -9.16
C LEU A 202 -25.89 4.14 -8.71
N SER A 203 -25.77 3.85 -7.41
CA SER A 203 -26.02 2.51 -6.86
C SER A 203 -27.48 2.07 -6.97
N SER A 204 -28.43 3.01 -6.86
CA SER A 204 -29.84 2.72 -7.11
C SER A 204 -30.10 2.46 -8.59
N ASP A 205 -29.51 3.23 -9.49
CA ASP A 205 -29.69 3.08 -10.94
C ASP A 205 -29.07 1.76 -11.40
N PHE A 206 -27.89 1.41 -10.89
CA PHE A 206 -27.23 0.12 -11.14
C PHE A 206 -28.08 -1.08 -10.70
N LEU A 207 -28.71 -1.01 -9.53
CA LEU A 207 -29.57 -2.08 -9.05
C LEU A 207 -30.84 -2.24 -9.92
N LYS A 208 -31.36 -1.14 -10.47
CA LYS A 208 -32.61 -1.12 -11.25
C LYS A 208 -32.40 -1.39 -12.74
N ALA A 209 -31.21 -1.16 -13.26
CA ALA A 209 -30.91 -1.36 -14.67
C ALA A 209 -31.03 -2.84 -15.06
N GLU A 210 -31.68 -3.09 -16.19
CA GLU A 210 -31.88 -4.42 -16.79
C GLU A 210 -31.31 -4.50 -18.23
N ASP A 211 -30.69 -3.43 -18.71
CA ASP A 211 -30.12 -3.31 -20.06
C ASP A 211 -28.60 -3.02 -20.01
N MET A 212 -28.03 -2.58 -21.14
CA MET A 212 -26.59 -2.30 -21.25
C MET A 212 -26.11 -1.20 -20.29
N THR A 213 -26.99 -0.31 -19.81
CA THR A 213 -26.62 0.75 -18.86
C THR A 213 -26.10 0.17 -17.55
N LYS A 214 -26.53 -1.05 -17.18
CA LYS A 214 -26.02 -1.73 -15.98
C LYS A 214 -24.51 -1.94 -16.03
N PHE A 215 -23.98 -2.30 -17.20
CA PHE A 215 -22.55 -2.55 -17.40
C PHE A 215 -21.78 -1.25 -17.62
N GLU A 216 -22.38 -0.23 -18.22
CA GLU A 216 -21.81 1.12 -18.28
C GLU A 216 -21.63 1.71 -16.88
N LEU A 217 -22.59 1.46 -15.97
CA LEU A 217 -22.48 1.88 -14.57
C LEU A 217 -21.36 1.14 -13.82
N CYS A 218 -21.04 -0.11 -14.18
CA CYS A 218 -19.88 -0.81 -13.61
C CYS A 218 -18.55 -0.13 -13.95
N GLU A 219 -18.45 0.59 -15.07
CA GLU A 219 -17.25 1.37 -15.43
C GLU A 219 -17.16 2.70 -14.67
N VAL A 220 -18.31 3.29 -14.32
CA VAL A 220 -18.38 4.60 -13.64
C VAL A 220 -18.25 4.47 -12.12
N LEU A 221 -18.96 3.52 -11.52
CA LEU A 221 -19.05 3.33 -10.07
C LEU A 221 -17.69 3.20 -9.34
N PRO A 222 -16.66 2.52 -9.86
CA PRO A 222 -15.34 2.43 -9.24
C PRO A 222 -14.76 3.79 -8.84
N ARG A 223 -15.02 4.84 -9.64
CA ARG A 223 -14.50 6.18 -9.40
C ARG A 223 -15.14 6.88 -8.21
N PHE A 224 -16.30 6.42 -7.78
CA PHE A 224 -17.05 6.93 -6.63
C PHE A 224 -16.88 6.06 -5.38
N ILE A 225 -16.05 5.02 -5.41
CA ILE A 225 -15.71 4.21 -4.24
C ILE A 225 -14.40 4.76 -3.67
N PRO A 226 -14.43 5.47 -2.52
CA PRO A 226 -13.23 6.09 -1.97
C PRO A 226 -12.35 5.10 -1.22
N LEU A 227 -11.03 5.22 -1.38
CA LEU A 227 -10.04 4.58 -0.49
C LEU A 227 -9.80 5.44 0.76
N SER A 228 -10.09 6.74 0.66
CA SER A 228 -9.78 7.75 1.67
C SER A 228 -10.90 8.01 2.70
N TYR A 229 -12.10 7.44 2.50
CA TYR A 229 -13.28 7.72 3.31
C TYR A 229 -14.01 6.42 3.67
N PRO A 230 -14.24 6.10 4.96
CA PRO A 230 -14.81 4.83 5.38
C PRO A 230 -16.32 4.81 5.11
N LEU A 231 -16.74 4.13 4.03
CA LEU A 231 -18.16 4.03 3.67
C LEU A 231 -18.99 3.23 4.70
N THR A 232 -18.38 2.31 5.43
CA THR A 232 -19.06 1.39 6.36
C THR A 232 -19.50 2.07 7.67
N GLU A 233 -18.88 3.19 8.03
CA GLU A 233 -19.22 3.97 9.23
C GLU A 233 -20.46 4.86 9.05
N ASN A 234 -20.89 5.09 7.81
CA ASN A 234 -22.03 5.96 7.49
C ASN A 234 -23.22 5.14 7.00
N SER A 235 -24.42 5.34 7.59
CA SER A 235 -25.63 4.59 7.21
C SER A 235 -25.99 4.70 5.73
N GLN A 236 -25.82 5.88 5.13
CA GLN A 236 -26.05 6.08 3.70
C GLN A 236 -25.00 5.35 2.85
N GLY A 237 -23.75 5.29 3.33
CA GLY A 237 -22.67 4.52 2.70
C GLY A 237 -22.99 3.02 2.72
N SER A 238 -23.36 2.47 3.88
CA SER A 238 -23.77 1.07 4.04
C SER A 238 -24.98 0.69 3.17
N ASP A 239 -25.95 1.60 3.02
CA ASP A 239 -27.07 1.41 2.09
C ASP A 239 -26.60 1.34 0.62
N CYS A 240 -25.63 2.16 0.23
CA CYS A 240 -25.04 2.11 -1.10
C CYS A 240 -24.32 0.77 -1.32
N LEU A 241 -23.49 0.33 -0.36
CA LEU A 241 -22.80 -0.96 -0.42
C LEU A 241 -23.78 -2.12 -0.56
N CYS A 242 -24.90 -2.11 0.17
CA CYS A 242 -25.95 -3.13 0.06
C CYS A 242 -26.59 -3.18 -1.35
N ARG A 243 -26.84 -2.01 -1.98
CA ARG A 243 -27.35 -1.95 -3.36
C ARG A 243 -26.31 -2.46 -4.37
N LEU A 244 -25.05 -2.07 -4.20
CA LEU A 244 -23.94 -2.52 -5.05
C LEU A 244 -23.74 -4.03 -4.95
N TYR A 245 -23.76 -4.59 -3.74
CA TYR A 245 -23.76 -6.03 -3.52
C TYR A 245 -24.88 -6.73 -4.29
N LYS A 246 -26.13 -6.27 -4.14
CA LYS A 246 -27.27 -6.90 -4.81
C LYS A 246 -27.16 -6.83 -6.34
N GLY A 247 -26.74 -5.69 -6.87
CA GLY A 247 -26.55 -5.52 -8.32
C GLY A 247 -25.42 -6.38 -8.86
N LEU A 248 -24.30 -6.50 -8.14
CA LEU A 248 -23.17 -7.37 -8.52
C LEU A 248 -23.54 -8.85 -8.41
N ALA A 249 -24.29 -9.26 -7.37
CA ALA A 249 -24.76 -10.63 -7.22
C ALA A 249 -25.68 -11.05 -8.38
N ASP A 250 -26.54 -10.15 -8.85
CA ASP A 250 -27.38 -10.37 -10.02
C ASP A 250 -26.56 -10.47 -11.33
N VAL A 251 -25.61 -9.54 -11.53
CA VAL A 251 -24.74 -9.54 -12.72
C VAL A 251 -23.87 -10.79 -12.75
N LEU A 252 -23.05 -11.02 -11.72
CA LEU A 252 -22.06 -12.10 -11.70
C LEU A 252 -22.70 -13.49 -11.53
N GLY A 253 -23.92 -13.57 -10.99
CA GLY A 253 -24.71 -14.80 -10.95
C GLY A 253 -25.31 -15.19 -12.31
N SER A 254 -25.28 -14.30 -13.29
CA SER A 254 -25.83 -14.51 -14.62
C SER A 254 -24.79 -15.05 -15.62
N LYS A 255 -25.25 -15.53 -16.79
CA LYS A 255 -24.36 -15.92 -17.89
C LYS A 255 -23.92 -14.67 -18.66
N LEU A 256 -22.66 -14.28 -18.54
CA LEU A 256 -22.11 -13.04 -19.09
C LEU A 256 -21.15 -13.27 -20.27
N SER A 257 -21.03 -12.28 -21.15
CA SER A 257 -19.87 -12.13 -22.05
C SER A 257 -18.67 -11.52 -21.30
N GLN A 258 -17.47 -11.59 -21.88
CA GLN A 258 -16.27 -10.94 -21.30
C GLN A 258 -16.48 -9.43 -21.13
N SER A 259 -17.01 -8.75 -22.16
CA SER A 259 -17.32 -7.31 -22.11
C SER A 259 -18.31 -6.89 -21.02
N GLN A 260 -19.06 -7.84 -20.45
CA GLN A 260 -20.00 -7.61 -19.34
C GLN A 260 -19.40 -8.02 -17.99
N ARG A 261 -18.58 -9.07 -17.97
CA ARG A 261 -17.93 -9.60 -16.78
C ARG A 261 -16.81 -8.69 -16.28
N ASP A 262 -15.96 -8.19 -17.17
CA ASP A 262 -14.75 -7.45 -16.82
C ASP A 262 -15.06 -6.17 -16.02
N PRO A 263 -16.03 -5.32 -16.44
CA PRO A 263 -16.42 -4.15 -15.66
C PRO A 263 -16.93 -4.51 -14.25
N ALA A 264 -17.69 -5.60 -14.13
CA ALA A 264 -18.26 -6.05 -12.87
C ALA A 264 -17.18 -6.57 -11.90
N LEU A 265 -16.16 -7.27 -12.41
CA LEU A 265 -15.00 -7.69 -11.61
C LEU A 265 -14.17 -6.49 -11.15
N LYS A 266 -13.95 -5.49 -12.01
CA LYS A 266 -13.27 -4.23 -11.64
C LYS A 266 -14.03 -3.46 -10.54
N LEU A 267 -15.36 -3.41 -10.63
CA LEU A 267 -16.19 -2.82 -9.58
C LEU A 267 -16.10 -3.59 -8.26
N ALA A 268 -16.19 -4.92 -8.28
CA ALA A 268 -16.03 -5.73 -7.09
C ALA A 268 -14.65 -5.55 -6.44
N ALA A 269 -13.58 -5.52 -7.23
CA ALA A 269 -12.23 -5.29 -6.73
C ALA A 269 -12.09 -3.90 -6.06
N SER A 270 -12.72 -2.88 -6.63
CA SER A 270 -12.72 -1.52 -6.05
C SER A 270 -13.44 -1.48 -4.68
N LEU A 271 -14.53 -2.24 -4.52
CA LEU A 271 -15.21 -2.38 -3.23
C LEU A 271 -14.32 -3.10 -2.20
N VAL A 272 -13.66 -4.17 -2.61
CA VAL A 272 -12.73 -4.92 -1.75
C VAL A 272 -11.56 -4.04 -1.29
N GLN A 273 -11.00 -3.22 -2.16
CA GLN A 273 -9.92 -2.29 -1.78
C GLN A 273 -10.38 -1.23 -0.78
N ALA A 274 -11.63 -0.76 -0.88
CA ALA A 274 -12.14 0.32 -0.03
C ALA A 274 -12.67 -0.16 1.33
N CYS A 275 -13.23 -1.36 1.43
CA CYS A 275 -13.88 -1.83 2.66
C CYS A 275 -13.67 -3.33 2.96
N GLY A 276 -12.70 -3.98 2.32
CA GLY A 276 -12.41 -5.39 2.52
C GLY A 276 -13.62 -6.27 2.20
N ALA A 277 -13.89 -7.26 3.06
CA ALA A 277 -15.04 -8.16 2.91
C ALA A 277 -16.35 -7.60 3.49
N GLU A 278 -16.34 -6.42 4.12
CA GLU A 278 -17.48 -5.90 4.90
C GLU A 278 -18.72 -5.55 4.05
N TRP A 279 -18.55 -5.28 2.76
CA TRP A 279 -19.67 -5.02 1.85
C TRP A 279 -20.45 -6.29 1.47
N ILE A 280 -19.91 -7.48 1.75
CA ILE A 280 -20.56 -8.76 1.52
C ILE A 280 -21.35 -9.14 2.79
N PRO A 281 -22.67 -9.37 2.71
CA PRO A 281 -23.47 -9.67 3.88
C PRO A 281 -23.12 -11.04 4.47
N ALA A 282 -23.19 -11.17 5.79
CA ALA A 282 -23.02 -12.45 6.46
C ALA A 282 -24.07 -13.49 6.06
N GLY A 283 -23.76 -14.77 6.29
CA GLY A 283 -24.66 -15.90 6.07
C GLY A 283 -24.55 -16.52 4.67
N SER A 284 -25.43 -17.48 4.38
CA SER A 284 -25.30 -18.36 3.20
C SER A 284 -25.28 -17.61 1.86
N ALA A 285 -26.00 -16.48 1.74
CA ALA A 285 -26.04 -15.72 0.49
C ALA A 285 -24.68 -15.06 0.18
N GLY A 286 -24.10 -14.34 1.15
CA GLY A 286 -22.80 -13.70 0.96
C GLY A 286 -21.66 -14.71 0.85
N SER A 287 -21.73 -15.81 1.61
CA SER A 287 -20.78 -16.93 1.49
C SER A 287 -20.73 -17.50 0.06
N LYS A 288 -21.90 -17.79 -0.53
CA LYS A 288 -21.99 -18.27 -1.92
C LYS A 288 -21.52 -17.24 -2.93
N PHE A 289 -21.86 -15.98 -2.71
CA PHE A 289 -21.44 -14.88 -3.57
C PHE A 289 -19.92 -14.68 -3.55
N LEU A 290 -19.30 -14.71 -2.36
CA LEU A 290 -17.85 -14.60 -2.20
C LEU A 290 -17.12 -15.75 -2.91
N ALA A 291 -17.58 -16.99 -2.71
CA ALA A 291 -17.01 -18.15 -3.40
C ALA A 291 -17.14 -18.04 -4.94
N LEU A 292 -18.30 -17.57 -5.43
CA LEU A 292 -18.51 -17.30 -6.86
C LEU A 292 -17.56 -16.20 -7.37
N LEU A 293 -17.45 -15.09 -6.66
CA LEU A 293 -16.63 -13.94 -7.02
C LEU A 293 -15.15 -14.31 -7.18
N VAL A 294 -14.59 -15.00 -6.18
CA VAL A 294 -13.18 -15.43 -6.22
C VAL A 294 -12.97 -16.50 -7.30
N ASN A 295 -13.91 -17.43 -7.49
CA ASN A 295 -13.84 -18.41 -8.58
C ASN A 295 -13.84 -17.72 -9.96
N LEU A 296 -14.71 -16.73 -10.19
CA LEU A 296 -14.73 -15.96 -11.44
C LEU A 296 -13.43 -15.19 -11.68
N ALA A 297 -12.83 -14.63 -10.62
CA ALA A 297 -11.53 -13.98 -10.69
C ALA A 297 -10.43 -14.98 -11.10
N CYS A 298 -10.38 -16.17 -10.48
CA CYS A 298 -9.44 -17.23 -10.82
C CYS A 298 -9.59 -17.69 -12.28
N VAL A 299 -10.84 -17.83 -12.75
CA VAL A 299 -11.13 -18.18 -14.14
C VAL A 299 -10.62 -17.11 -15.11
N GLU A 300 -10.80 -15.82 -14.83
CA GLU A 300 -10.28 -14.74 -15.70
C GLU A 300 -8.75 -14.73 -15.76
N VAL A 301 -8.08 -14.91 -14.62
CA VAL A 301 -6.61 -14.99 -14.54
C VAL A 301 -6.11 -16.13 -15.42
N ARG A 302 -6.69 -17.31 -15.28
CA ARG A 302 -6.29 -18.48 -16.08
C ARG A 302 -6.54 -18.30 -17.56
N LEU A 303 -7.74 -17.83 -17.93
CA LEU A 303 -8.07 -17.57 -19.34
C LEU A 303 -7.10 -16.59 -20.01
N THR A 304 -6.49 -15.69 -19.23
CA THR A 304 -5.57 -14.68 -19.76
C THR A 304 -4.10 -15.12 -19.71
N LEU A 305 -3.70 -15.91 -18.71
CA LEU A 305 -2.29 -16.18 -18.41
C LEU A 305 -1.84 -17.64 -18.63
N GLU A 306 -2.75 -18.61 -18.75
CA GLU A 306 -2.39 -20.04 -18.92
C GLU A 306 -1.81 -20.32 -20.31
N GLU A 307 -2.31 -19.63 -21.35
CA GLU A 307 -1.75 -19.63 -22.72
C GLU A 307 -1.73 -18.17 -23.24
N PRO A 308 -0.75 -17.35 -22.83
CA PRO A 308 -0.82 -15.91 -23.02
C PRO A 308 -0.60 -15.52 -24.49
N ASP A 309 -1.59 -14.85 -25.10
CA ASP A 309 -1.40 -14.05 -26.31
C ASP A 309 -1.00 -12.61 -25.93
N PRO A 310 0.12 -12.07 -26.43
CA PRO A 310 0.60 -10.75 -26.01
C PRO A 310 -0.40 -9.60 -26.22
N LEU A 311 -1.21 -9.65 -27.28
CA LEU A 311 -2.20 -8.60 -27.56
C LEU A 311 -3.40 -8.71 -26.62
N GLU A 312 -3.85 -9.92 -26.34
CA GLU A 312 -4.93 -10.16 -25.38
C GLU A 312 -4.53 -9.81 -23.95
N VAL A 313 -3.31 -10.18 -23.53
CA VAL A 313 -2.78 -9.83 -22.21
C VAL A 313 -2.73 -8.33 -22.04
N GLU A 314 -2.19 -7.58 -23.01
CA GLU A 314 -2.13 -6.11 -22.97
C GLU A 314 -3.51 -5.49 -22.78
N GLY A 315 -4.52 -5.99 -23.49
CA GLY A 315 -5.90 -5.52 -23.36
C GLY A 315 -6.57 -5.87 -22.01
N LYS A 316 -6.02 -6.84 -21.27
CA LYS A 316 -6.63 -7.40 -20.04
C LYS A 316 -5.86 -7.15 -18.75
N LYS A 317 -4.69 -6.48 -18.79
CA LYS A 317 -3.90 -6.18 -17.57
C LYS A 317 -4.72 -5.57 -16.43
N GLU A 318 -5.61 -4.63 -16.75
CA GLU A 318 -6.46 -3.97 -15.74
C GLU A 318 -7.45 -4.94 -15.07
N VAL A 319 -8.12 -5.81 -15.83
CA VAL A 319 -9.09 -6.75 -15.26
C VAL A 319 -8.37 -7.86 -14.50
N VAL A 320 -7.23 -8.35 -14.99
CA VAL A 320 -6.42 -9.34 -14.27
C VAL A 320 -5.88 -8.76 -12.95
N THR A 321 -5.43 -7.51 -12.95
CA THR A 321 -5.02 -6.81 -11.71
C THR A 321 -6.18 -6.67 -10.73
N ALA A 322 -7.40 -6.39 -11.22
CA ALA A 322 -8.59 -6.40 -10.38
C ALA A 322 -8.89 -7.81 -9.83
N CYS A 323 -8.68 -8.87 -10.62
CA CYS A 323 -8.85 -10.25 -10.18
C CYS A 323 -7.85 -10.63 -9.09
N TYR A 324 -6.60 -10.14 -9.15
CA TYR A 324 -5.61 -10.37 -8.08
C TYR A 324 -6.07 -9.84 -6.73
N VAL A 325 -6.71 -8.67 -6.68
CA VAL A 325 -7.31 -8.11 -5.45
C VAL A 325 -8.39 -9.05 -4.89
N LEU A 326 -9.24 -9.59 -5.77
CA LEU A 326 -10.30 -10.51 -5.38
C LEU A 326 -9.73 -11.84 -4.88
N MET A 327 -8.64 -12.33 -5.48
CA MET A 327 -7.91 -13.52 -5.02
C MET A 327 -7.24 -13.30 -3.67
N GLU A 328 -6.61 -12.14 -3.44
CA GLU A 328 -6.04 -11.79 -2.12
C GLU A 328 -7.11 -11.80 -1.02
N MET A 329 -8.31 -11.26 -1.30
CA MET A 329 -9.44 -11.38 -0.38
C MET A 329 -9.84 -12.84 -0.16
N GLY A 330 -9.81 -13.67 -1.20
CA GLY A 330 -10.04 -15.11 -1.11
C GLY A 330 -9.04 -15.82 -0.19
N ILE A 331 -7.75 -15.49 -0.29
CA ILE A 331 -6.68 -15.99 0.59
C ILE A 331 -6.97 -15.56 2.04
N GLN A 332 -7.18 -14.27 2.28
CA GLN A 332 -7.47 -13.73 3.62
C GLN A 332 -8.69 -14.40 4.27
N GLU A 333 -9.76 -14.63 3.50
CA GLU A 333 -10.96 -15.27 4.00
C GLU A 333 -10.75 -16.77 4.30
N CYS A 334 -9.92 -17.47 3.51
CA CYS A 334 -9.58 -18.86 3.81
C CYS A 334 -8.84 -18.99 5.15
N LEU A 335 -7.98 -18.02 5.47
CA LEU A 335 -7.18 -17.98 6.70
C LEU A 335 -7.94 -17.41 7.91
N ARG A 336 -9.04 -16.70 7.68
CA ARG A 336 -9.82 -16.08 8.75
C ARG A 336 -10.39 -17.13 9.72
N GLU A 337 -9.98 -17.06 10.98
CA GLU A 337 -10.49 -17.91 12.06
C GLU A 337 -11.75 -17.33 12.71
N GLU A 338 -11.77 -16.02 12.94
CA GLU A 338 -12.88 -15.34 13.60
C GLU A 338 -13.96 -14.92 12.61
N ASN A 339 -15.21 -15.33 12.87
CA ASN A 339 -16.40 -14.99 12.07
C ASN A 339 -16.20 -15.13 10.54
N PRO A 340 -15.71 -16.27 10.02
CA PRO A 340 -15.53 -16.44 8.59
C PRO A 340 -16.87 -16.44 7.84
N LEU A 341 -16.87 -15.82 6.66
CA LEU A 341 -17.93 -15.90 5.65
C LEU A 341 -17.95 -17.27 4.95
N LEU A 342 -16.79 -17.91 4.80
CA LEU A 342 -16.68 -19.21 4.11
C LEU A 342 -16.68 -20.39 5.09
N GLU A 343 -17.45 -21.42 4.77
CA GLU A 343 -17.39 -22.72 5.45
C GLU A 343 -16.12 -23.48 5.05
N ASN A 344 -15.63 -24.37 5.91
CA ASN A 344 -14.38 -25.13 5.66
C ASN A 344 -14.37 -25.89 4.32
N VAL A 345 -15.51 -26.44 3.89
CA VAL A 345 -15.60 -27.13 2.59
C VAL A 345 -15.40 -26.15 1.43
N GLN A 346 -15.96 -24.94 1.54
CA GLN A 346 -15.79 -23.90 0.53
C GLN A 346 -14.37 -23.37 0.52
N LYS A 347 -13.75 -23.17 1.70
CA LYS A 347 -12.34 -22.77 1.80
C LYS A 347 -11.43 -23.75 1.07
N LEU A 348 -11.57 -25.06 1.34
CA LEU A 348 -10.79 -26.12 0.66
C LEU A 348 -11.01 -26.14 -0.86
N GLN A 349 -12.24 -25.94 -1.33
CA GLN A 349 -12.54 -25.87 -2.75
C GLN A 349 -11.90 -24.64 -3.39
N LEU A 350 -11.94 -23.49 -2.70
CA LEU A 350 -11.41 -22.24 -3.21
C LEU A 350 -9.89 -22.25 -3.29
N MET A 351 -9.22 -22.84 -2.29
CA MET A 351 -7.77 -23.04 -2.32
C MET A 351 -7.31 -23.80 -3.56
N ARG A 352 -8.03 -24.88 -3.96
CA ARG A 352 -7.71 -25.63 -5.18
C ARG A 352 -7.86 -24.81 -6.46
N ILE A 353 -8.91 -23.98 -6.53
CA ILE A 353 -9.16 -23.12 -7.70
C ILE A 353 -8.10 -22.01 -7.77
N MET A 354 -7.72 -21.44 -6.63
CA MET A 354 -6.65 -20.45 -6.55
C MET A 354 -5.30 -21.07 -6.92
N GLU A 355 -5.00 -22.29 -6.49
CA GLU A 355 -3.80 -23.03 -6.90
C GLU A 355 -3.67 -23.11 -8.43
N GLU A 356 -4.74 -23.48 -9.15
CA GLU A 356 -4.74 -23.51 -10.62
C GLU A 356 -4.50 -22.11 -11.22
N ALA A 357 -5.05 -21.06 -10.63
CA ALA A 357 -4.82 -19.68 -11.07
C ALA A 357 -3.39 -19.19 -10.82
N PHE A 358 -2.81 -19.52 -9.67
CA PHE A 358 -1.41 -19.21 -9.38
C PHE A 358 -0.44 -20.01 -10.26
N GLY A 359 -0.80 -21.23 -10.67
CA GLY A 359 -0.08 -21.95 -11.72
C GLY A 359 0.03 -21.14 -13.02
N ALA A 360 -1.07 -20.49 -13.46
CA ALA A 360 -1.06 -19.62 -14.62
C ALA A 360 -0.23 -18.33 -14.40
N VAL A 361 -0.28 -17.74 -13.20
CA VAL A 361 0.57 -16.58 -12.86
C VAL A 361 2.06 -16.94 -12.91
N ILE A 362 2.45 -18.10 -12.36
CA ILE A 362 3.83 -18.59 -12.41
C ILE A 362 4.25 -18.83 -13.87
N PHE A 363 3.39 -19.48 -14.66
CA PHE A 363 3.66 -19.74 -16.08
C PHE A 363 3.89 -18.44 -16.86
N TYR A 364 3.09 -17.40 -16.62
CA TYR A 364 3.30 -16.08 -17.21
C TYR A 364 4.64 -15.46 -16.78
N LEU A 365 4.94 -15.45 -15.46
CA LEU A 365 6.16 -14.83 -14.93
C LEU A 365 7.45 -15.48 -15.45
N ILE A 366 7.46 -16.80 -15.68
CA ILE A 366 8.61 -17.52 -16.27
C ILE A 366 8.94 -17.01 -17.68
N GLN A 367 7.95 -16.49 -18.42
CA GLN A 367 8.10 -16.04 -19.80
C GLN A 367 8.50 -14.57 -19.92
N VAL A 368 8.47 -13.82 -18.83
CA VAL A 368 8.77 -12.38 -18.81
C VAL A 368 10.21 -12.13 -19.27
N LYS A 369 10.37 -11.20 -20.21
CA LYS A 369 11.68 -10.79 -20.72
C LYS A 369 12.26 -9.65 -19.90
N GLN A 370 13.58 -9.53 -19.96
CA GLN A 370 14.34 -8.46 -19.30
C GLN A 370 13.88 -7.04 -19.69
N GLU A 371 13.42 -6.87 -20.92
CA GLU A 371 12.93 -5.58 -21.45
C GLU A 371 11.57 -5.18 -20.85
N GLU A 372 10.82 -6.14 -20.32
CA GLU A 372 9.45 -5.96 -19.84
C GLU A 372 9.39 -5.67 -18.34
N LEU A 373 10.49 -5.83 -17.59
CA LEU A 373 10.52 -5.77 -16.12
C LEU A 373 9.99 -4.45 -15.51
N GLN A 374 9.93 -3.38 -16.29
CA GLN A 374 9.37 -2.09 -15.87
C GLN A 374 7.83 -2.02 -15.99
N ASP A 375 7.18 -3.09 -16.44
CA ASP A 375 5.74 -3.16 -16.55
C ASP A 375 5.09 -3.29 -15.15
N PRO A 376 4.21 -2.36 -14.72
CA PRO A 376 3.51 -2.45 -13.45
C PRO A 376 2.72 -3.75 -13.27
N PHE A 377 2.32 -4.39 -14.37
CA PHE A 377 1.59 -5.65 -14.33
C PHE A 377 2.43 -6.82 -13.82
N ILE A 378 3.74 -6.82 -14.08
CA ILE A 378 4.66 -7.82 -13.52
C ILE A 378 4.78 -7.62 -12.01
N PHE A 379 4.89 -6.37 -11.56
CA PHE A 379 4.89 -6.06 -10.13
C PHE A 379 3.62 -6.56 -9.45
N ALA A 380 2.45 -6.29 -10.04
CA ALA A 380 1.16 -6.78 -9.51
C ALA A 380 1.11 -8.32 -9.45
N SER A 381 1.62 -9.01 -10.48
CA SER A 381 1.72 -10.47 -10.55
C SER A 381 2.67 -11.06 -9.49
N VAL A 382 3.83 -10.44 -9.29
CA VAL A 382 4.79 -10.85 -8.25
C VAL A 382 4.22 -10.59 -6.85
N ARG A 383 3.50 -9.48 -6.64
CA ARG A 383 2.87 -9.14 -5.36
C ARG A 383 1.83 -10.17 -4.95
N VAL A 384 0.88 -10.47 -5.84
CA VAL A 384 -0.20 -11.44 -5.53
C VAL A 384 0.38 -12.84 -5.31
N LEU A 385 1.41 -13.21 -6.07
CA LEU A 385 2.11 -14.48 -5.87
C LEU A 385 2.85 -14.52 -4.53
N GLY A 386 3.47 -13.41 -4.12
CA GLY A 386 4.08 -13.28 -2.79
C GLY A 386 3.07 -13.48 -1.66
N ALA A 387 1.85 -12.94 -1.81
CA ALA A 387 0.75 -13.16 -0.87
C ALA A 387 0.30 -14.64 -0.82
N TRP A 388 0.28 -15.34 -1.95
CA TRP A 388 0.01 -16.78 -1.97
C TRP A 388 1.10 -17.59 -1.30
N MET A 389 2.36 -17.37 -1.67
CA MET A 389 3.52 -18.11 -1.15
C MET A 389 3.78 -17.86 0.35
N ALA A 390 3.26 -16.75 0.89
CA ALA A 390 3.28 -16.47 2.32
C ALA A 390 2.36 -17.42 3.11
N GLU A 391 1.27 -17.89 2.51
CA GLU A 391 0.18 -18.56 3.21
C GLU A 391 0.01 -20.03 2.80
N GLU A 392 0.33 -20.36 1.55
CA GLU A 392 0.29 -21.71 1.00
C GLU A 392 1.69 -22.18 0.60
N THR A 393 2.22 -23.11 1.39
CA THR A 393 3.61 -23.61 1.27
C THR A 393 3.69 -25.05 0.74
N SER A 394 2.56 -25.71 0.52
CA SER A 394 2.49 -27.13 0.14
C SER A 394 2.26 -27.35 -1.36
N SER A 395 1.50 -26.46 -2.02
CA SER A 395 1.19 -26.52 -3.45
C SER A 395 2.26 -25.86 -4.33
N LEU A 396 2.31 -26.24 -5.62
CA LEU A 396 3.16 -25.63 -6.65
C LEU A 396 4.67 -25.58 -6.33
N LYS A 397 5.18 -26.45 -5.45
CA LYS A 397 6.58 -26.38 -4.97
C LYS A 397 7.61 -26.44 -6.09
N GLN A 398 7.35 -27.26 -7.11
CA GLN A 398 8.30 -27.43 -8.21
C GLN A 398 8.35 -26.16 -9.06
N GLU A 399 7.18 -25.64 -9.43
CA GLU A 399 6.98 -24.45 -10.24
C GLU A 399 7.54 -23.22 -9.54
N ILE A 400 7.33 -23.10 -8.22
CA ILE A 400 7.93 -22.05 -7.39
C ILE A 400 9.45 -22.16 -7.41
N CYS A 401 10.02 -23.36 -7.22
CA CYS A 401 11.47 -23.56 -7.29
C CYS A 401 12.05 -23.14 -8.65
N GLU A 402 11.36 -23.43 -9.75
CA GLU A 402 11.76 -23.05 -11.11
C GLU A 402 11.68 -21.52 -11.32
N LEU A 403 10.73 -20.85 -10.67
CA LEU A 403 10.54 -19.39 -10.75
C LEU A 403 11.47 -18.60 -9.82
N LEU A 404 11.99 -19.18 -8.73
CA LEU A 404 12.80 -18.47 -7.73
C LEU A 404 13.97 -17.63 -8.30
N PRO A 405 14.78 -18.12 -9.27
CA PRO A 405 15.82 -17.30 -9.90
C PRO A 405 15.30 -15.99 -10.48
N PHE A 406 14.14 -16.03 -11.16
CA PHE A 406 13.49 -14.84 -11.67
C PHE A 406 13.06 -13.89 -10.55
N LEU A 407 12.45 -14.40 -9.47
CA LEU A 407 11.98 -13.56 -8.35
C LEU A 407 13.13 -12.84 -7.65
N VAL A 408 14.26 -13.52 -7.45
CA VAL A 408 15.46 -12.93 -6.84
C VAL A 408 16.08 -11.87 -7.76
N ASP A 409 16.25 -12.16 -9.06
CA ASP A 409 16.76 -11.21 -10.05
C ASP A 409 15.86 -9.97 -10.17
N TYR A 410 14.54 -10.18 -10.27
CA TYR A 410 13.56 -9.11 -10.36
C TYR A 410 13.56 -8.21 -9.13
N ALA A 411 13.48 -8.79 -7.93
CA ALA A 411 13.53 -8.03 -6.69
C ALA A 411 14.87 -7.29 -6.52
N SER A 412 15.99 -7.91 -6.92
CA SER A 412 17.31 -7.27 -6.88
C SER A 412 17.39 -6.05 -7.81
N LYS A 413 16.83 -6.15 -9.02
CA LYS A 413 16.82 -5.04 -9.99
C LYS A 413 15.99 -3.88 -9.51
N LEU A 414 14.74 -4.13 -9.10
CA LEU A 414 13.87 -3.08 -8.59
C LEU A 414 14.46 -2.41 -7.34
N PHE A 415 15.07 -3.21 -6.45
CA PHE A 415 15.75 -2.68 -5.27
C PHE A 415 16.94 -1.77 -5.64
N LYS A 416 17.80 -2.19 -6.57
CA LYS A 416 18.97 -1.40 -7.00
C LYS A 416 18.59 -0.14 -7.78
N GLU A 417 17.58 -0.23 -8.64
CA GLU A 417 17.04 0.91 -9.41
C GLU A 417 16.27 1.89 -8.52
N GLY A 418 15.60 1.37 -7.49
CA GLY A 418 14.92 2.15 -6.45
C GLY A 418 15.83 2.62 -5.31
N SER A 419 17.14 2.39 -5.41
CA SER A 419 18.14 2.91 -4.48
C SER A 419 18.86 4.15 -5.07
N PRO A 420 18.27 5.36 -5.01
CA PRO A 420 19.03 6.59 -5.00
C PRO A 420 19.33 6.96 -3.53
N ALA A 421 20.51 7.54 -3.29
CA ALA A 421 20.84 8.16 -2.02
C ALA A 421 19.66 9.00 -1.47
N VAL A 422 19.09 8.56 -0.34
CA VAL A 422 18.10 9.29 0.49
C VAL A 422 16.82 9.71 -0.26
N SER A 423 15.82 8.83 -0.31
CA SER A 423 14.42 9.26 -0.37
C SER A 423 13.58 8.48 0.63
N LEU A 424 13.00 9.25 1.56
CA LEU A 424 12.13 8.87 2.68
C LEU A 424 10.87 8.09 2.24
N PRO A 425 10.18 7.40 3.18
CA PRO A 425 9.10 6.49 2.87
C PRO A 425 7.91 7.21 2.23
N GLN A 426 7.49 6.70 1.07
CA GLN A 426 6.18 7.00 0.53
C GLN A 426 5.18 6.13 1.27
N ALA A 427 4.23 6.78 1.95
CA ALA A 427 3.04 6.12 2.47
C ALA A 427 2.41 5.29 1.35
N GLU A 428 2.21 4.01 1.66
CA GLU A 428 1.41 3.11 0.85
C GLU A 428 0.01 3.68 0.70
N LEU A 429 -0.49 3.57 -0.54
CA LEU A 429 -1.79 4.00 -1.05
C LEU A 429 -1.87 5.49 -1.46
N VAL A 430 -1.92 5.63 -2.80
CA VAL A 430 -2.37 6.80 -3.57
C VAL A 430 -1.42 8.00 -3.58
N SER A 431 -0.33 7.89 -4.34
CA SER A 431 0.36 9.07 -4.89
C SER A 431 -0.02 9.25 -6.36
N THR A 432 -0.95 10.16 -6.62
CA THR A 432 -1.28 10.70 -7.95
C THR A 432 -0.20 11.66 -8.43
N LYS A 433 0.99 11.13 -8.73
CA LYS A 433 1.96 11.74 -9.67
C LYS A 433 2.55 10.63 -10.53
N GLY A 434 2.56 10.84 -11.84
CA GLY A 434 2.77 9.81 -12.87
C GLY A 434 3.91 8.82 -12.61
N SER A 435 3.57 7.54 -12.78
CA SER A 435 4.42 6.43 -13.23
C SER A 435 5.78 6.25 -12.54
N ALA A 436 5.84 6.24 -11.21
CA ALA A 436 6.87 5.48 -10.53
C ALA A 436 6.26 4.13 -10.13
N LEU A 437 6.80 3.02 -10.64
CA LEU A 437 6.46 1.68 -10.14
C LEU A 437 6.69 1.67 -8.62
N PRO A 438 5.90 0.95 -7.81
CA PRO A 438 6.35 0.57 -6.49
C PRO A 438 7.65 -0.23 -6.64
N GLN A 439 8.77 0.29 -6.12
CA GLN A 439 10.11 -0.27 -6.36
C GLN A 439 10.51 -1.37 -5.37
N ASP A 440 9.65 -1.64 -4.38
CA ASP A 440 9.94 -2.55 -3.28
C ASP A 440 9.16 -3.86 -3.43
N ALA A 441 9.51 -4.64 -4.46
CA ALA A 441 8.96 -6.00 -4.63
C ALA A 441 9.47 -6.95 -3.55
N LEU A 442 10.67 -6.70 -3.02
CA LEU A 442 11.31 -7.57 -2.03
C LEU A 442 10.48 -7.67 -0.75
N ARG A 443 9.89 -6.56 -0.27
CA ARG A 443 9.00 -6.57 0.90
C ARG A 443 7.84 -7.56 0.78
N PHE A 444 7.24 -7.69 -0.40
CA PHE A 444 6.12 -8.62 -0.63
C PHE A 444 6.57 -10.08 -0.75
N LEU A 445 7.86 -10.33 -0.99
CA LEU A 445 8.44 -11.67 -1.05
C LEU A 445 9.02 -12.14 0.28
N LEU A 446 9.26 -11.24 1.24
CA LEU A 446 9.89 -11.61 2.53
C LEU A 446 9.15 -12.72 3.28
N PRO A 447 7.81 -12.70 3.46
CA PRO A 447 7.13 -13.76 4.20
C PRO A 447 7.32 -15.12 3.51
N ALA A 448 7.19 -15.16 2.19
CA ALA A 448 7.44 -16.36 1.39
C ALA A 448 8.88 -16.86 1.53
N PHE A 449 9.88 -15.97 1.46
CA PHE A 449 11.29 -16.33 1.64
C PHE A 449 11.57 -16.85 3.07
N CYS A 450 10.83 -16.39 4.08
CA CYS A 450 10.91 -16.94 5.43
C CYS A 450 10.54 -18.43 5.43
N HIS A 451 9.40 -18.80 4.84
CA HIS A 451 9.02 -20.22 4.75
C HIS A 451 9.97 -21.03 3.87
N LEU A 452 10.32 -20.51 2.70
CA LEU A 452 11.16 -21.23 1.73
C LEU A 452 12.59 -21.47 2.24
N THR A 453 13.14 -20.60 3.08
CA THR A 453 14.47 -20.83 3.67
C THR A 453 14.49 -21.93 4.73
N ALA A 454 13.34 -22.34 5.26
CA ALA A 454 13.25 -23.49 6.15
C ALA A 454 13.31 -24.83 5.38
N GLU A 455 12.97 -24.85 4.09
CA GLU A 455 12.94 -26.06 3.24
C GLU A 455 14.24 -26.26 2.44
N ASP A 456 14.69 -27.51 2.28
CA ASP A 456 16.01 -27.82 1.68
C ASP A 456 16.20 -27.29 0.25
N LYS A 457 15.36 -27.74 -0.69
CA LYS A 457 15.49 -27.40 -2.11
C LYS A 457 15.37 -25.89 -2.40
N PRO A 458 14.30 -25.19 -1.98
CA PRO A 458 14.18 -23.76 -2.26
C PRO A 458 15.22 -22.92 -1.53
N ARG A 459 15.66 -23.30 -0.32
CA ARG A 459 16.80 -22.65 0.35
C ARG A 459 18.06 -22.71 -0.49
N ASP A 460 18.41 -23.88 -1.02
CA ASP A 460 19.61 -24.04 -1.84
C ASP A 460 19.57 -23.16 -3.09
N ILE A 461 18.39 -23.02 -3.71
CA ILE A 461 18.18 -22.10 -4.85
C ILE A 461 18.35 -20.65 -4.40
N LEU A 462 17.69 -20.21 -3.32
CA LEU A 462 17.83 -18.84 -2.80
C LEU A 462 19.29 -18.48 -2.49
N ILE A 463 20.06 -19.43 -1.91
CA ILE A 463 21.49 -19.24 -1.65
C ILE A 463 22.26 -19.12 -2.97
N ALA A 464 22.02 -20.00 -3.94
CA ALA A 464 22.70 -20.00 -5.23
C ALA A 464 22.46 -18.71 -6.03
N GLU A 465 21.25 -18.16 -5.95
CA GLU A 465 20.83 -16.92 -6.62
C GLU A 465 21.27 -15.64 -5.87
N GLY A 466 21.97 -15.79 -4.74
CA GLY A 466 22.52 -14.65 -4.00
C GLY A 466 21.52 -13.90 -3.11
N ALA A 467 20.38 -14.52 -2.77
CA ALA A 467 19.39 -13.92 -1.87
C ALA A 467 19.97 -13.48 -0.50
N PRO A 468 20.90 -14.21 0.16
CA PRO A 468 21.46 -13.76 1.44
C PRO A 468 22.14 -12.38 1.36
N ALA A 469 22.89 -12.11 0.29
CA ALA A 469 23.55 -10.82 0.09
C ALA A 469 22.52 -9.70 -0.15
N LEU A 470 21.54 -9.96 -1.03
CA LEU A 470 20.44 -9.03 -1.30
C LEU A 470 19.66 -8.68 -0.04
N LEU A 471 19.27 -9.69 0.76
CA LEU A 471 18.53 -9.50 2.00
C LEU A 471 19.35 -8.73 3.04
N CYS A 472 20.68 -8.92 3.09
CA CYS A 472 21.52 -8.16 4.00
C CYS A 472 21.59 -6.69 3.60
N GLU A 473 21.76 -6.39 2.30
CA GLU A 473 21.72 -5.01 1.81
C GLU A 473 20.37 -4.35 2.13
N TYR A 474 19.28 -5.07 1.91
CA TYR A 474 17.93 -4.62 2.23
C TYR A 474 17.74 -4.38 3.74
N PHE A 475 18.22 -5.30 4.59
CA PHE A 475 18.19 -5.16 6.05
C PHE A 475 18.91 -3.89 6.50
N LEU A 476 20.08 -3.60 5.94
CA LEU A 476 20.85 -2.39 6.26
C LEU A 476 20.07 -1.13 5.89
N GLN A 477 19.46 -1.08 4.71
CA GLN A 477 18.66 0.07 4.29
C GLN A 477 17.41 0.26 5.17
N GLN A 478 16.67 -0.81 5.46
CA GLN A 478 15.50 -0.74 6.33
C GLN A 478 15.88 -0.33 7.76
N TRP A 479 17.05 -0.78 8.24
CA TRP A 479 17.60 -0.34 9.52
C TRP A 479 17.93 1.16 9.54
N GLU A 480 18.50 1.70 8.46
CA GLU A 480 18.75 3.14 8.31
C GLU A 480 17.44 3.93 8.29
N VAL A 481 16.42 3.45 7.58
CA VAL A 481 15.08 4.08 7.56
C VAL A 481 14.51 4.14 8.98
N LEU A 482 14.45 3.00 9.69
CA LEU A 482 13.92 2.92 11.05
C LEU A 482 14.65 3.86 12.02
N THR A 483 15.98 3.98 11.89
CA THR A 483 16.78 4.83 12.78
C THR A 483 16.77 6.32 12.40
N SER A 484 16.38 6.65 11.17
CA SER A 484 16.24 8.02 10.67
C SER A 484 14.88 8.65 10.96
N GLU A 485 13.84 7.83 11.14
CA GLU A 485 12.50 8.29 11.47
C GLU A 485 12.44 8.77 12.94
N SER A 486 12.04 10.02 13.13
CA SER A 486 11.90 10.64 14.46
C SER A 486 10.88 9.86 15.31
N THR A 487 11.28 9.52 16.54
CA THR A 487 10.60 8.81 17.64
C THR A 487 9.18 9.31 18.01
N ALA A 488 8.23 9.28 17.07
CA ALA A 488 6.82 9.36 17.36
C ALA A 488 6.25 7.92 17.34
N PRO A 489 5.43 7.52 18.33
CA PRO A 489 4.78 6.21 18.32
C PRO A 489 3.75 6.16 17.18
N ALA A 490 4.19 5.64 16.03
CA ALA A 490 3.31 5.23 14.93
C ALA A 490 2.94 3.75 15.13
N PRO A 491 1.82 3.26 14.54
CA PRO A 491 1.60 1.82 14.41
C PRO A 491 2.80 1.16 13.72
N LEU A 492 3.01 -0.15 13.96
CA LEU A 492 4.10 -0.96 13.38
C LEU A 492 4.39 -0.48 11.94
N THR A 493 5.56 0.10 11.73
CA THR A 493 5.92 0.57 10.39
C THR A 493 6.14 -0.66 9.51
N SER A 494 5.79 -0.57 8.22
CA SER A 494 6.06 -1.66 7.27
C SER A 494 7.55 -2.04 7.23
N THR A 495 8.43 -1.11 7.60
CA THR A 495 9.86 -1.30 7.85
C THR A 495 10.16 -2.23 9.03
N GLU A 496 9.54 -2.03 10.20
CA GLU A 496 9.77 -2.90 11.36
C GLU A 496 9.35 -4.34 11.08
N MET A 497 8.18 -4.54 10.46
CA MET A 497 7.72 -5.88 10.06
C MET A 497 8.70 -6.54 9.08
N SER A 498 9.21 -5.79 8.11
CA SER A 498 10.22 -6.29 7.17
C SER A 498 11.50 -6.75 7.87
N LEU A 499 11.98 -5.97 8.85
CA LEU A 499 13.16 -6.33 9.67
C LEU A 499 12.92 -7.58 10.51
N GLN A 500 11.73 -7.72 11.12
CA GLN A 500 11.36 -8.92 11.87
C GLN A 500 11.33 -10.16 10.97
N THR A 501 10.67 -10.11 9.81
CA THR A 501 10.63 -11.24 8.85
C THR A 501 12.02 -11.60 8.34
N MET A 502 12.87 -10.61 8.05
CA MET A 502 14.26 -10.87 7.67
C MET A 502 15.07 -11.52 8.79
N CYS A 503 14.83 -11.18 10.06
CA CYS A 503 15.46 -11.89 11.17
C CYS A 503 15.08 -13.37 11.16
N GLY A 504 13.81 -13.70 10.88
CA GLY A 504 13.34 -15.07 10.68
C GLY A 504 14.06 -15.78 9.53
N ILE A 505 14.19 -15.13 8.37
CA ILE A 505 14.93 -15.68 7.21
C ILE A 505 16.39 -15.99 7.59
N PHE A 506 17.09 -15.05 8.21
CA PHE A 506 18.48 -15.25 8.62
C PHE A 506 18.60 -16.32 9.70
N LEU A 507 17.63 -16.43 10.61
CA LEU A 507 17.61 -17.47 11.64
C LEU A 507 17.49 -18.86 11.01
N ASN A 508 16.64 -19.03 10.00
CA ASN A 508 16.56 -20.27 9.22
C ASN A 508 17.91 -20.61 8.60
N LEU A 509 18.60 -19.66 7.98
CA LEU A 509 19.93 -19.88 7.38
C LEU A 509 20.99 -20.21 8.43
N VAL A 510 20.92 -19.61 9.62
CA VAL A 510 21.83 -19.90 10.74
C VAL A 510 21.68 -21.34 11.23
N VAL A 511 20.45 -21.84 11.30
CA VAL A 511 20.15 -23.20 11.74
C VAL A 511 20.47 -24.22 10.64
N THR A 512 20.08 -23.95 9.40
CA THR A 512 20.08 -24.93 8.30
C THR A 512 21.35 -24.89 7.44
N ALA A 513 22.05 -23.75 7.37
CA ALA A 513 23.24 -23.55 6.54
C ALA A 513 24.42 -22.91 7.29
N PRO A 514 24.90 -23.49 8.42
CA PRO A 514 25.93 -22.87 9.26
C PRO A 514 27.28 -22.68 8.55
N ASP A 515 27.59 -23.50 7.55
CA ASP A 515 28.81 -23.36 6.75
C ASP A 515 28.80 -22.13 5.85
N LEU A 516 27.62 -21.75 5.32
CA LEU A 516 27.44 -20.50 4.60
C LEU A 516 27.71 -19.32 5.54
N VAL A 517 27.06 -19.30 6.70
CA VAL A 517 27.20 -18.25 7.71
C VAL A 517 28.66 -18.04 8.11
N ARG A 518 29.43 -19.13 8.24
CA ARG A 518 30.85 -19.06 8.62
C ARG A 518 31.75 -18.47 7.53
N ARG A 519 31.41 -18.68 6.26
CA ARG A 519 32.29 -18.35 5.12
C ARG A 519 31.95 -17.03 4.45
N ASP A 520 30.67 -16.70 4.37
CA ASP A 520 30.19 -15.54 3.65
C ASP A 520 30.32 -14.26 4.49
N LYS A 521 30.96 -13.24 3.90
CA LYS A 521 31.20 -11.96 4.56
C LYS A 521 29.92 -11.20 4.88
N THR A 522 28.84 -11.47 4.16
CA THR A 522 27.51 -10.89 4.38
C THR A 522 27.07 -11.06 5.83
N PHE A 523 27.28 -12.23 6.42
CA PHE A 523 26.91 -12.50 7.81
C PHE A 523 27.81 -11.79 8.83
N SER A 524 29.05 -11.46 8.45
CA SER A 524 29.91 -10.59 9.28
C SER A 524 29.40 -9.15 9.27
N SER A 525 28.99 -8.63 8.11
CA SER A 525 28.36 -7.30 8.00
C SER A 525 27.03 -7.22 8.77
N LEU A 526 26.19 -8.26 8.64
CA LEU A 526 24.95 -8.38 9.40
C LEU A 526 25.21 -8.40 10.90
N MET A 527 26.14 -9.24 11.37
CA MET A 527 26.55 -9.29 12.79
C MET A 527 26.98 -7.91 13.30
N ASP A 528 27.80 -7.18 12.53
CA ASP A 528 28.25 -5.83 12.92
C ASP A 528 27.10 -4.83 13.12
N VAL A 529 25.98 -5.01 12.43
CA VAL A 529 24.76 -4.21 12.63
C VAL A 529 23.97 -4.71 13.82
N LEU A 530 23.71 -6.02 13.94
CA LEU A 530 23.01 -6.60 15.09
C LEU A 530 23.66 -6.19 16.43
N LEU A 531 25.00 -6.19 16.49
CA LEU A 531 25.77 -5.77 17.66
C LEU A 531 25.49 -4.32 18.07
N LYS A 532 25.15 -3.44 17.13
CA LYS A 532 24.81 -2.03 17.39
C LYS A 532 23.32 -1.84 17.63
N SER A 533 22.48 -2.65 16.98
CA SER A 533 21.03 -2.49 16.97
C SER A 533 20.39 -2.79 18.32
N LEU A 534 20.72 -3.92 18.96
CA LEU A 534 20.03 -4.34 20.19
C LEU A 534 20.18 -3.33 21.35
N PRO A 535 21.37 -2.78 21.65
CA PRO A 535 21.50 -1.76 22.69
C PRO A 535 20.68 -0.48 22.43
N LEU A 536 20.40 -0.16 21.16
CA LEU A 536 19.59 0.98 20.76
C LEU A 536 18.08 0.70 20.86
N LEU A 537 17.65 -0.52 20.53
CA LEU A 537 16.24 -0.93 20.51
C LEU A 537 15.70 -1.25 21.88
N LEU A 538 16.45 -1.97 22.71
CA LEU A 538 15.92 -2.50 23.98
C LEU A 538 15.34 -1.42 24.92
N PRO A 539 15.91 -0.20 25.02
CA PRO A 539 15.29 0.89 25.80
C PRO A 539 13.94 1.37 25.24
N GLN A 540 13.67 1.14 23.95
CA GLN A 540 12.49 1.56 23.22
C GLN A 540 11.43 0.46 23.27
N LYS A 541 10.65 0.41 24.36
CA LYS A 541 9.70 -0.69 24.66
C LYS A 541 8.67 -1.02 23.56
N HIS A 542 8.39 -0.09 22.65
CA HIS A 542 7.47 -0.33 21.53
C HIS A 542 8.08 -1.21 20.43
N HIS A 543 9.41 -1.37 20.39
CA HIS A 543 10.14 -2.25 19.46
C HIS A 543 10.54 -3.58 20.11
N LEU A 544 9.83 -4.04 21.14
CA LEU A 544 10.24 -5.22 21.92
C LEU A 544 10.29 -6.50 21.06
N VAL A 545 9.36 -6.67 20.12
CA VAL A 545 9.33 -7.82 19.20
C VAL A 545 10.54 -7.81 18.27
N LEU A 546 10.90 -6.66 17.69
CA LEU A 546 12.10 -6.53 16.88
C LEU A 546 13.38 -6.73 17.72
N ALA A 547 13.41 -6.23 18.97
CA ALA A 547 14.52 -6.44 19.89
C ALA A 547 14.71 -7.94 20.21
N ALA A 548 13.63 -8.69 20.41
CA ALA A 548 13.67 -10.15 20.60
C ALA A 548 14.26 -10.85 19.38
N ASN A 549 13.77 -10.52 18.17
CA ASN A 549 14.29 -11.04 16.91
C ASN A 549 15.79 -10.81 16.74
N ILE A 550 16.27 -9.57 16.96
CA ILE A 550 17.69 -9.21 16.84
C ILE A 550 18.54 -9.87 17.92
N ALA A 551 18.05 -9.95 19.16
CA ALA A 551 18.76 -10.61 20.25
C ALA A 551 18.97 -12.09 19.94
N THR A 552 17.91 -12.78 19.57
CA THR A 552 17.94 -14.22 19.28
C THR A 552 18.79 -14.52 18.05
N LEU A 553 18.62 -13.78 16.95
CA LEU A 553 19.46 -13.93 15.76
C LEU A 553 20.94 -13.68 16.07
N GLY A 554 21.26 -12.59 16.76
CA GLY A 554 22.64 -12.24 17.08
C GLY A 554 23.31 -13.27 17.99
N LEU A 555 22.61 -13.79 19.00
CA LEU A 555 23.10 -14.88 19.86
C LEU A 555 23.33 -16.17 19.06
N MET A 556 22.38 -16.55 18.20
CA MET A 556 22.49 -17.75 17.37
C MET A 556 23.65 -17.65 16.37
N MET A 557 23.81 -16.51 15.70
CA MET A 557 24.94 -16.25 14.81
C MET A 557 26.28 -16.23 15.57
N ALA A 558 26.32 -15.70 16.79
CA ALA A 558 27.54 -15.63 17.59
C ALA A 558 28.13 -17.01 17.90
N ARG A 559 27.31 -18.05 18.00
CA ARG A 559 27.78 -19.44 18.16
C ARG A 559 28.59 -19.93 16.96
N ILE A 560 28.24 -19.49 15.76
CA ILE A 560 28.93 -19.86 14.52
C ILE A 560 30.15 -18.97 14.28
N LEU A 561 29.99 -17.67 14.56
CA LEU A 561 30.98 -16.63 14.29
C LEU A 561 31.90 -16.34 15.47
N ALA A 562 31.92 -17.17 16.51
CA ALA A 562 32.65 -16.92 17.75
C ALA A 562 34.12 -16.54 17.52
N GLY A 563 34.79 -17.14 16.55
CA GLY A 563 36.18 -16.84 16.18
C GLY A 563 36.40 -15.50 15.44
N SER A 564 35.35 -14.76 15.09
CA SER A 564 35.45 -13.49 14.38
C SER A 564 35.95 -12.35 15.28
N ALA A 565 36.74 -11.44 14.73
CA ALA A 565 37.33 -10.32 15.49
C ALA A 565 36.27 -9.43 16.18
N ALA A 566 35.07 -9.29 15.59
CA ALA A 566 33.98 -8.50 16.14
C ALA A 566 33.51 -9.04 17.51
N LEU A 567 33.56 -10.37 17.72
CA LEU A 567 33.05 -11.05 18.91
C LEU A 567 34.13 -11.34 19.97
N GLN A 568 35.41 -11.01 19.70
CA GLN A 568 36.53 -11.21 20.62
C GLN A 568 36.62 -10.08 21.67
N GLY A 569 35.54 -9.84 22.41
CA GLY A 569 35.53 -8.96 23.58
C GLY A 569 35.57 -7.46 23.27
N THR A 570 35.18 -7.07 22.04
CA THR A 570 35.03 -5.66 21.65
C THR A 570 33.98 -4.96 22.49
N GLN A 571 34.05 -3.62 22.55
CA GLN A 571 33.06 -2.83 23.29
C GLN A 571 31.63 -3.08 22.78
N ARG A 572 31.44 -3.13 21.45
CA ARG A 572 30.14 -3.41 20.82
C ARG A 572 29.61 -4.80 21.19
N ALA A 573 30.47 -5.82 21.19
CA ALA A 573 30.08 -7.15 21.63
C ALA A 573 29.64 -7.15 23.11
N LYS A 574 30.37 -6.50 24.00
CA LYS A 574 30.00 -6.39 25.41
C LYS A 574 28.65 -5.67 25.61
N GLU A 575 28.42 -4.59 24.87
CA GLU A 575 27.15 -3.84 24.89
C GLU A 575 25.98 -4.69 24.40
N PHE A 576 26.15 -5.38 23.26
CA PHE A 576 25.15 -6.30 22.72
C PHE A 576 24.80 -7.41 23.70
N PHE A 577 25.79 -8.16 24.20
CA PHE A 577 25.54 -9.26 25.12
C PHE A 577 24.99 -8.76 26.45
N GLY A 578 25.41 -7.57 26.92
CA GLY A 578 24.83 -6.93 28.09
C GLY A 578 23.37 -6.51 27.89
N ALA A 579 22.97 -6.13 26.68
CA ALA A 579 21.57 -5.87 26.31
C ALA A 579 20.78 -7.18 26.18
N ALA A 580 21.34 -8.21 25.54
CA ALA A 580 20.71 -9.52 25.40
C ALA A 580 20.46 -10.18 26.76
N VAL A 581 21.43 -10.13 27.68
CA VAL A 581 21.24 -10.62 29.06
C VAL A 581 20.13 -9.86 29.77
N ARG A 582 20.05 -8.53 29.60
CA ARG A 582 18.96 -7.72 30.18
C ARG A 582 17.60 -8.13 29.62
N PHE A 583 17.48 -8.23 28.30
CA PHE A 583 16.28 -8.72 27.60
C PHE A 583 15.81 -10.08 28.17
N LEU A 584 16.73 -11.04 28.26
CA LEU A 584 16.39 -12.38 28.76
C LEU A 584 15.98 -12.35 30.24
N SER A 585 16.63 -11.51 31.04
CA SER A 585 16.43 -11.46 32.50
C SER A 585 15.17 -10.74 32.95
N GLU A 586 14.72 -9.74 32.20
CA GLU A 586 13.60 -8.88 32.58
C GLU A 586 12.24 -9.46 32.16
N ALA A 587 12.24 -10.59 31.45
CA ALA A 587 11.03 -11.23 30.93
C ALA A 587 10.12 -11.80 32.03
N HIS A 588 10.68 -12.20 33.18
CA HIS A 588 9.92 -12.85 34.25
C HIS A 588 10.11 -12.15 35.60
N VAL A 589 9.05 -12.13 36.41
CA VAL A 589 9.02 -11.55 37.76
C VAL A 589 8.23 -12.43 38.72
N ALA A 590 8.48 -12.25 40.03
CA ALA A 590 7.67 -12.87 41.07
C ALA A 590 6.41 -12.02 41.31
N GLN A 591 5.23 -12.61 41.12
CA GLN A 591 3.93 -11.94 41.28
C GLN A 591 3.02 -12.76 42.19
N ALA A 592 2.16 -12.10 42.98
CA ALA A 592 1.18 -12.79 43.82
C ALA A 592 0.16 -13.54 42.94
N ASP A 593 -0.04 -14.83 43.23
CA ASP A 593 -1.05 -15.66 42.56
C ASP A 593 -2.38 -15.55 43.33
N PRO A 594 -3.48 -15.08 42.70
CA PRO A 594 -4.80 -14.98 43.35
C PRO A 594 -5.35 -16.31 43.91
N GLY A 595 -4.77 -17.46 43.53
CA GLY A 595 -5.21 -18.79 43.95
C GLY A 595 -4.28 -19.55 44.90
N ARG A 596 -3.12 -19.01 45.29
CA ARG A 596 -2.12 -19.70 46.12
C ARG A 596 -1.51 -18.78 47.18
N ASP A 597 -1.21 -19.32 48.36
CA ASP A 597 -0.38 -18.63 49.36
C ASP A 597 1.08 -18.61 48.88
N GLY A 598 1.52 -17.50 48.27
CA GLY A 598 2.90 -17.30 47.84
C GLY A 598 3.04 -16.43 46.59
N LEU A 599 4.29 -16.22 46.16
CA LEU A 599 4.60 -15.63 44.86
C LEU A 599 4.74 -16.73 43.81
N ALA A 600 4.20 -16.49 42.62
CA ALA A 600 4.35 -17.32 41.44
C ALA A 600 5.24 -16.62 40.41
N LEU A 601 5.90 -17.40 39.56
CA LEU A 601 6.60 -16.87 38.40
C LEU A 601 5.58 -16.42 37.34
N ALA A 602 5.71 -15.19 36.88
CA ALA A 602 4.85 -14.63 35.84
C ALA A 602 5.66 -13.82 34.83
N VAL A 603 5.12 -13.68 33.62
CA VAL A 603 5.67 -12.77 32.60
C VAL A 603 5.59 -11.34 33.13
N SER A 604 6.67 -10.58 32.96
CA SER A 604 6.73 -9.22 33.49
C SER A 604 5.75 -8.29 32.77
N PRO A 605 5.20 -7.27 33.46
CA PRO A 605 4.25 -6.35 32.84
C PRO A 605 4.79 -5.61 31.61
N ALA A 606 6.11 -5.48 31.48
CA ALA A 606 6.74 -4.86 30.33
C ALA A 606 6.79 -5.76 29.08
N TYR A 607 6.63 -7.08 29.26
CA TYR A 607 6.67 -8.10 28.21
C TYR A 607 5.28 -8.65 27.91
N ALA A 608 4.34 -8.56 28.86
CA ALA A 608 3.03 -9.19 28.79
C ALA A 608 2.25 -8.92 27.49
N SER A 609 2.29 -7.70 26.96
CA SER A 609 1.54 -7.35 25.73
C SER A 609 2.13 -7.91 24.43
N ALA A 610 3.40 -8.34 24.46
CA ALA A 610 4.12 -8.86 23.29
C ALA A 610 4.59 -10.31 23.53
N TRP A 611 4.20 -10.94 24.65
CA TRP A 611 4.75 -12.22 25.07
C TRP A 611 4.45 -13.33 24.08
N ASP A 612 3.21 -13.36 23.57
CA ASP A 612 2.77 -14.36 22.59
C ASP A 612 3.63 -14.31 21.31
N ASP A 613 4.12 -13.12 20.92
CA ASP A 613 4.97 -12.94 19.74
C ASP A 613 6.47 -13.23 20.00
N ILE A 614 6.91 -13.24 21.27
CA ILE A 614 8.35 -13.33 21.62
C ILE A 614 8.72 -14.57 22.43
N ALA A 615 7.77 -15.34 22.97
CA ALA A 615 8.04 -16.45 23.89
C ALA A 615 9.01 -17.47 23.27
N GLU A 616 8.74 -17.93 22.05
CA GLU A 616 9.61 -18.88 21.34
C GLU A 616 11.01 -18.30 21.07
N LEU A 617 11.07 -17.02 20.68
CA LEU A 617 12.33 -16.31 20.47
C LEU A 617 13.13 -16.20 21.78
N TRP A 618 12.45 -15.99 22.91
CA TRP A 618 13.08 -15.92 24.23
C TRP A 618 13.68 -17.26 24.63
N PHE A 619 12.96 -18.37 24.45
CA PHE A 619 13.49 -19.71 24.74
C PHE A 619 14.70 -20.05 23.87
N LEU A 620 14.60 -19.76 22.56
CA LEU A 620 15.73 -19.94 21.64
C LEU A 620 16.91 -19.03 22.02
N GLY A 621 16.63 -17.79 22.46
CA GLY A 621 17.63 -16.85 22.96
C GLY A 621 18.36 -17.36 24.21
N MET A 622 17.63 -17.94 25.19
CA MET A 622 18.23 -18.57 26.37
C MET A 622 19.15 -19.72 26.00
N GLN A 623 18.71 -20.61 25.11
CA GLN A 623 19.52 -21.72 24.60
C GLN A 623 20.76 -21.21 23.86
N ALA A 624 20.60 -20.21 22.98
CA ALA A 624 21.68 -19.64 22.21
C ALA A 624 22.73 -18.96 23.11
N TRP A 625 22.27 -18.26 24.14
CA TRP A 625 23.14 -17.63 25.12
C TRP A 625 23.94 -18.65 25.92
N ALA A 626 23.30 -19.71 26.44
CA ALA A 626 24.00 -20.82 27.10
C ALA A 626 25.10 -21.39 26.19
N GLY A 627 24.78 -21.61 24.91
CA GLY A 627 25.73 -22.09 23.90
C GLY A 627 26.88 -21.11 23.57
N CYS A 628 26.72 -19.81 23.83
CA CYS A 628 27.79 -18.82 23.64
C CYS A 628 28.82 -18.82 24.77
N VAL A 629 28.41 -19.17 26.00
CA VAL A 629 29.25 -19.13 27.21
C VAL A 629 30.58 -19.89 27.05
N PRO A 630 30.61 -21.16 26.60
CA PRO A 630 31.87 -21.88 26.42
C PRO A 630 32.71 -21.36 25.25
N LEU A 631 32.10 -20.65 24.29
CA LEU A 631 32.75 -20.16 23.08
C LEU A 631 33.40 -18.78 23.27
N LEU A 632 32.94 -17.99 24.23
CA LEU A 632 33.35 -16.61 24.47
C LEU A 632 33.87 -16.44 25.91
N PRO A 633 35.19 -16.55 26.15
CA PRO A 633 35.76 -16.57 27.51
C PRO A 633 35.48 -15.31 28.36
N TRP A 634 35.18 -14.19 27.72
CA TRP A 634 34.86 -12.92 28.40
C TRP A 634 33.37 -12.83 28.82
N LEU A 635 32.50 -13.68 28.29
CA LEU A 635 31.05 -13.61 28.49
C LEU A 635 30.59 -13.89 29.94
N PRO A 636 31.17 -14.84 30.69
CA PRO A 636 30.82 -15.03 32.11
C PRO A 636 31.02 -13.76 32.94
N HIS A 637 32.04 -12.96 32.63
CA HIS A 637 32.27 -11.70 33.33
C HIS A 637 31.17 -10.67 33.03
N THR A 638 30.66 -10.63 31.80
CA THR A 638 29.50 -9.79 31.43
C THR A 638 28.24 -10.20 32.21
N ALA A 639 28.00 -11.49 32.38
CA ALA A 639 26.87 -11.99 33.17
C ALA A 639 26.95 -11.56 34.65
N LEU A 640 28.16 -11.58 35.22
CA LEU A 640 28.42 -11.07 36.58
C LEU A 640 28.19 -9.56 36.67
N GLN A 641 28.68 -8.78 35.70
CA GLN A 641 28.48 -7.32 35.67
C GLN A 641 27.01 -6.92 35.52
N ALA A 642 26.24 -7.67 34.73
CA ALA A 642 24.81 -7.48 34.55
C ALA A 642 23.96 -7.89 35.78
N ARG A 643 24.59 -8.45 36.83
CA ARG A 643 23.93 -8.98 38.04
C ARG A 643 22.86 -10.03 37.76
N TRP A 644 23.01 -10.76 36.65
CA TRP A 644 22.01 -11.72 36.21
C TRP A 644 21.84 -12.86 37.22
N LEU A 645 22.95 -13.44 37.69
CA LEU A 645 22.95 -14.54 38.65
C LEU A 645 22.28 -14.15 39.97
N GLN A 646 22.51 -12.93 40.46
CA GLN A 646 21.87 -12.43 41.68
C GLN A 646 20.36 -12.22 41.48
N GLY A 647 19.94 -11.66 40.34
CA GLY A 647 18.53 -11.50 40.01
C GLY A 647 17.80 -12.84 39.89
N MET A 648 18.42 -13.81 39.21
CA MET A 648 17.92 -15.18 39.07
C MET A 648 17.79 -15.88 40.42
N ALA A 649 18.81 -15.79 41.28
CA ALA A 649 18.76 -16.35 42.62
C ALA A 649 17.65 -15.72 43.47
N GLN A 650 17.49 -14.39 43.38
CA GLN A 650 16.41 -13.70 44.07
C GLN A 650 15.04 -14.18 43.57
N LEU A 651 14.85 -14.29 42.26
CA LEU A 651 13.60 -14.75 41.64
C LEU A 651 13.23 -16.16 42.11
N LEU A 652 14.15 -17.11 41.97
CA LEU A 652 13.96 -18.50 42.39
C LEU A 652 13.93 -18.69 43.92
N SER A 653 14.41 -17.73 44.72
CA SER A 653 14.22 -17.79 46.18
C SER A 653 12.81 -17.39 46.62
N GLN A 654 12.08 -16.66 45.77
CA GLN A 654 10.79 -16.06 46.09
C GLN A 654 9.59 -16.84 45.55
N VAL A 655 9.75 -17.50 44.40
CA VAL A 655 8.62 -18.14 43.71
C VAL A 655 8.44 -19.60 44.10
N ALA A 656 7.20 -20.08 44.20
CA ALA A 656 6.94 -21.48 44.49
C ALA A 656 7.40 -22.40 43.33
N PRO A 657 8.05 -23.55 43.58
CA PRO A 657 8.48 -24.48 42.53
C PRO A 657 7.36 -24.94 41.60
N ALA A 658 6.17 -25.18 42.17
CA ALA A 658 4.98 -25.58 41.43
C ALA A 658 4.40 -24.46 40.52
N SER A 659 5.01 -23.27 40.49
CA SER A 659 4.64 -22.16 39.60
C SER A 659 5.58 -21.98 38.42
N VAL A 660 6.70 -22.72 38.37
CA VAL A 660 7.66 -22.66 37.26
C VAL A 660 7.46 -23.91 36.40
N ASP A 661 7.15 -23.71 35.13
CA ASP A 661 7.01 -24.82 34.20
C ASP A 661 8.37 -25.49 33.88
N CYS A 662 8.30 -26.69 33.31
CA CYS A 662 9.49 -27.50 33.01
C CYS A 662 10.39 -26.86 31.93
N GLU A 663 9.81 -26.10 31.01
CA GLU A 663 10.54 -25.48 29.91
C GLU A 663 11.41 -24.32 30.43
N LEU A 664 10.87 -23.49 31.32
CA LEU A 664 11.58 -22.43 32.03
C LEU A 664 12.68 -23.00 32.94
N VAL A 665 12.40 -24.07 33.69
CA VAL A 665 13.44 -24.76 34.48
C VAL A 665 14.58 -25.22 33.58
N THR A 666 14.27 -25.82 32.43
CA THR A 666 15.26 -26.30 31.48
C THR A 666 16.09 -25.15 30.90
N ALA A 667 15.45 -24.05 30.53
CA ALA A 667 16.11 -22.86 30.00
C ALA A 667 17.06 -22.21 31.03
N PHE A 668 16.60 -22.04 32.28
CA PHE A 668 17.44 -21.50 33.36
C PHE A 668 18.61 -22.42 33.70
N GLN A 669 18.35 -23.73 33.81
CA GLN A 669 19.38 -24.72 34.10
C GLN A 669 20.49 -24.69 33.05
N ALA A 670 20.14 -24.66 31.75
CA ALA A 670 21.11 -24.69 30.66
C ALA A 670 22.14 -23.56 30.79
N VAL A 671 21.70 -22.35 31.09
CA VAL A 671 22.61 -21.20 31.26
C VAL A 671 23.43 -21.34 32.56
N LEU A 672 22.78 -21.66 33.69
CA LEU A 672 23.45 -21.75 34.99
C LEU A 672 24.58 -22.78 34.98
N VAL A 673 24.35 -23.92 34.34
CA VAL A 673 25.35 -24.98 34.17
C VAL A 673 26.56 -24.47 33.38
N GLU A 674 26.33 -23.85 32.22
CA GLU A 674 27.44 -23.37 31.38
C GLU A 674 28.21 -22.23 32.05
N LEU A 675 27.55 -21.33 32.77
CA LEU A 675 28.21 -20.29 33.56
C LEU A 675 29.05 -20.86 34.71
N ALA A 676 28.53 -21.85 35.44
CA ALA A 676 29.24 -22.50 36.53
C ALA A 676 30.48 -23.26 36.03
N ARG A 677 30.41 -23.90 34.85
CA ARG A 677 31.55 -24.59 34.22
C ARG A 677 32.59 -23.61 33.69
N ALA A 678 32.15 -22.53 33.04
CA ALA A 678 33.06 -21.61 32.36
C ALA A 678 33.77 -20.62 33.29
N SER A 679 33.27 -20.39 34.51
CA SER A 679 33.85 -19.41 35.43
C SER A 679 33.67 -19.80 36.90
N GLN A 680 34.81 -19.94 37.61
CA GLN A 680 34.82 -20.17 39.05
C GLN A 680 34.08 -19.06 39.81
N GLN A 681 34.22 -17.80 39.38
CA GLN A 681 33.51 -16.68 40.02
C GLN A 681 31.98 -16.80 39.87
N CYS A 682 31.50 -17.27 38.71
CA CYS A 682 30.07 -17.53 38.52
C CYS A 682 29.60 -18.68 39.41
N ARG A 683 30.39 -19.76 39.49
CA ARG A 683 30.13 -20.90 40.38
C ARG A 683 30.05 -20.47 41.84
N ASP A 684 31.00 -19.67 42.30
CA ASP A 684 31.04 -19.17 43.68
C ASP A 684 29.80 -18.31 44.00
N VAL A 685 29.37 -17.45 43.07
CA VAL A 685 28.14 -16.67 43.22
C VAL A 685 26.92 -17.60 43.31
N ILE A 686 26.78 -18.57 42.41
CA ILE A 686 25.70 -19.55 42.44
C ILE A 686 25.65 -20.27 43.79
N VAL A 687 26.78 -20.79 44.28
CA VAL A 687 26.86 -21.49 45.57
C VAL A 687 26.53 -20.56 46.73
N SER A 688 27.05 -19.33 46.73
CA SER A 688 26.80 -18.35 47.81
C SER A 688 25.32 -17.94 47.96
N HIS A 689 24.53 -18.14 46.91
CA HIS A 689 23.09 -17.88 46.88
C HIS A 689 22.25 -19.16 46.99
N HIS A 690 22.73 -20.16 47.73
CA HIS A 690 22.04 -21.45 47.95
C HIS A 690 21.88 -22.27 46.65
N GLY A 691 22.93 -22.21 45.82
CA GLY A 691 23.18 -22.92 44.56
C GLY A 691 22.71 -24.38 44.45
N MET A 692 22.81 -25.12 45.54
CA MET A 692 22.45 -26.53 45.56
C MET A 692 20.97 -26.75 45.92
N GLU A 693 20.40 -25.86 46.75
CA GLU A 693 19.06 -26.01 47.31
C GLU A 693 17.98 -25.73 46.26
N TRP A 694 18.07 -24.59 45.56
CA TRP A 694 17.19 -24.29 44.42
C TRP A 694 17.33 -25.33 43.29
N ALA A 695 18.54 -25.82 42.98
CA ALA A 695 18.73 -26.84 41.95
C ALA A 695 17.97 -28.14 42.30
N ASN A 696 17.98 -28.55 43.56
CA ASN A 696 17.16 -29.66 44.04
C ASN A 696 15.66 -29.36 43.97
N LEU A 697 15.27 -28.19 44.51
CA LEU A 697 13.88 -27.78 44.68
C LEU A 697 13.13 -27.67 43.34
N TYR A 698 13.79 -27.17 42.30
CA TYR A 698 13.23 -27.01 40.96
C TYR A 698 13.52 -28.21 40.03
N GLY A 699 14.23 -29.25 40.50
CA GLY A 699 14.55 -30.43 39.69
C GLY A 699 15.64 -30.21 38.63
N MET A 700 16.56 -29.28 38.86
CA MET A 700 17.70 -28.99 37.99
C MET A 700 18.88 -29.96 38.20
N ALA A 701 18.69 -31.23 37.85
CA ALA A 701 19.66 -32.30 38.07
C ALA A 701 21.05 -32.03 37.45
N ALA A 702 21.12 -31.38 36.28
CA ALA A 702 22.41 -31.10 35.63
C ALA A 702 23.19 -30.01 36.36
N LEU A 703 22.49 -29.04 36.97
CA LEU A 703 23.11 -28.03 37.81
C LEU A 703 23.61 -28.61 39.12
N GLU A 704 22.81 -29.47 39.77
CA GLU A 704 23.22 -30.18 40.98
C GLU A 704 24.53 -30.96 40.75
N GLN A 705 24.59 -31.75 39.68
CA GLN A 705 25.78 -32.51 39.32
C GLN A 705 26.98 -31.58 39.08
N CYS A 706 26.78 -30.50 38.30
CA CYS A 706 27.83 -29.53 38.00
C CYS A 706 28.41 -28.85 39.25
N LEU A 707 27.58 -28.59 40.25
CA LEU A 707 28.01 -27.96 41.51
C LEU A 707 28.66 -28.96 42.48
N ALA A 708 28.34 -30.25 42.35
CA ALA A 708 28.92 -31.32 43.16
C ALA A 708 30.30 -31.79 42.67
N GLU A 709 30.59 -31.69 41.37
CA GLU A 709 31.88 -32.06 40.77
C GLU A 709 32.98 -31.05 41.15
N GLN A 710 33.92 -31.44 42.03
CA GLN A 710 35.06 -30.61 42.48
C GLN A 710 36.19 -30.54 41.46
#